data_AF-A0A960PWM0-F1
#
_entry.id   AF-A0A960PWM0-F1
#
_cell.length_a   1.000
_cell.length_b   1.000
_cell.length_c   1.000
_cell.angle_alpha   90.00
_cell.angle_beta   90.00
_cell.angle_gamma   90.00
#
_symmetry.space_group_name_H-M   'P 1'
#
loop_
_entity.id
_entity.type
_entity.pdbx_description
1 polymer ?
#
loop_
_entity_poly.entity_id
_entity_poly.type
_entity_poly.pdbx_seq_one_letter_code
_entity_poly.pdbx_strand_id
1 'polypeptide(L)'
;PALIVFFTISGFLVYRPFARAALTSAPRPASDRSTKFWVYLLRRVLRIFPLYWAILTVAVLWNGPGNLHSFTDWVQAIFLLPIPDPMRLLAGPLGIAMWTLAIELPFYVVVPVFASGVKKGRARFAPASTPFQAQVAALVALIAGIFGLGVVFGGELAFPVMSLPVGMLFAVLETRQALTRRRYPVIRALADNWWLCIAGYVALVFVAARLALDAYDVPGVTDPYAHIRNLYFPLQMSMALLLFVPVAFGRRRSLMVRLMASPPLQILAPLTYGIYLWHVPLIHHTKEWFGEGLLGFPFIGTTGFGMPTIFMSIGLAMVTFVVVELPAAKLRSAVDRWSRGQTSGTGGPADDEPEDEEGSELGGGADRLVEELPDRMWRPDLKAPVYVHNVGEGDDAYSDAEAPLDDVVIDGDHPADEREPALAAAGASAATEVSGLGKRALSRAGEDANPQLRAVWCEPIDGFRAICACLAVIGHTFLATGIIPFAGVLHVLGILVALFFAISAFVLYQPFIEADVRGLPRPAAIGFWVRRLLRIYPLFAFALTAYLLILPEVRPDNWWGYVRLYLFLQIFGRELSGFKGMPSAWYLCNEVIFYFLIPLLALAAARWSTNRRIRKPADRLRAHIMIGWGMVFFGPLLRTLIYAADVPAPTSLPLSHLEFFGFGIIVAGYTVGARMGIAPPSLFRWVRRNTRLAYALVLVPALMLAGIAERWGDGTGLWQDGNMEDRLRFFPYLMAVFLLMAAAAIGPRNDPANRWLSHKRFKPLSALALHIYLWHQLVLGVLNLMLPHGLGELDFAPRWIEVIVICAAALFGTISVAWVTQPLTDWPYERYRQVHG
;
A
#
# COMPACT_ATOMS: atom_id res chain seq x y z
N PRO A 1 1.20 -19.66 12.98
CA PRO A 1 -0.26 -19.37 13.08
C PRO A 1 -0.98 -19.41 11.72
N ALA A 2 -0.44 -18.77 10.67
CA ALA A 2 -1.08 -18.69 9.35
C ALA A 2 -1.50 -20.05 8.76
N LEU A 3 -0.66 -21.07 8.89
CA LEU A 3 -0.94 -22.44 8.46
C LEU A 3 -2.17 -23.06 9.17
N ILE A 4 -2.31 -22.81 10.48
CA ILE A 4 -3.47 -23.27 11.27
C ILE A 4 -4.73 -22.48 10.93
N VAL A 5 -4.62 -21.17 10.61
CA VAL A 5 -5.74 -20.38 10.06
C VAL A 5 -6.21 -20.98 8.73
N PHE A 6 -5.28 -21.31 7.83
CA PHE A 6 -5.58 -21.89 6.52
C PHE A 6 -6.34 -23.21 6.63
N PHE A 7 -5.84 -24.16 7.44
CA PHE A 7 -6.53 -25.43 7.67
C PHE A 7 -7.86 -25.27 8.43
N THR A 8 -7.97 -24.34 9.39
CA THR A 8 -9.26 -24.04 10.05
C THR A 8 -10.30 -23.53 9.03
N ILE A 9 -9.89 -22.63 8.12
CA ILE A 9 -10.75 -22.12 7.04
C ILE A 9 -11.13 -23.24 6.06
N SER A 10 -10.18 -24.11 5.66
CA SER A 10 -10.48 -25.22 4.77
C SER A 10 -11.49 -26.18 5.41
N GLY A 11 -11.25 -26.62 6.64
CA GLY A 11 -12.17 -27.48 7.40
C GLY A 11 -13.59 -26.89 7.53
N PHE A 12 -13.67 -25.57 7.76
CA PHE A 12 -14.93 -24.83 7.78
C PHE A 12 -15.65 -24.86 6.42
N LEU A 13 -15.00 -24.39 5.36
CA LEU A 13 -15.60 -24.27 4.02
C LEU A 13 -15.96 -25.62 3.40
N VAL A 14 -15.16 -26.66 3.69
CA VAL A 14 -15.37 -28.01 3.17
C VAL A 14 -16.55 -28.70 3.85
N TYR A 15 -16.74 -28.50 5.16
CA TYR A 15 -17.79 -29.19 5.91
C TYR A 15 -19.14 -28.46 5.92
N ARG A 16 -19.17 -27.13 5.74
CA ARG A 16 -20.40 -26.31 5.76
C ARG A 16 -21.55 -26.86 4.90
N PRO A 17 -21.35 -27.38 3.66
CA PRO A 17 -22.44 -27.98 2.88
C PRO A 17 -23.03 -29.24 3.52
N PHE A 18 -22.19 -30.08 4.15
CA PHE A 18 -22.62 -31.29 4.85
C PHE A 18 -23.33 -30.94 6.17
N ALA A 19 -22.87 -29.90 6.87
CA ALA A 19 -23.55 -29.35 8.03
C ALA A 19 -24.95 -28.79 7.68
N ARG A 20 -25.07 -27.94 6.66
CA ARG A 20 -26.36 -27.40 6.15
C ARG A 20 -27.30 -28.56 5.80
N ALA A 21 -26.84 -29.49 4.96
CA ALA A 21 -27.60 -30.67 4.53
C ALA A 21 -28.12 -31.58 5.66
N ALA A 22 -27.41 -31.64 6.80
CA ALA A 22 -27.81 -32.45 7.94
C ALA A 22 -28.67 -31.69 8.97
N LEU A 23 -28.70 -30.36 8.91
CA LEU A 23 -29.43 -29.48 9.83
C LEU A 23 -30.72 -28.89 9.23
N THR A 24 -30.84 -28.80 7.90
CA THR A 24 -32.06 -28.36 7.21
C THR A 24 -33.10 -29.48 7.09
N SER A 25 -34.36 -29.17 7.40
CA SER A 25 -35.48 -30.12 7.32
C SER A 25 -36.11 -30.27 5.92
N ALA A 26 -35.76 -29.39 4.97
CA ALA A 26 -36.40 -29.34 3.66
C ALA A 26 -35.98 -30.53 2.76
N PRO A 27 -36.90 -31.09 1.93
CA PRO A 27 -36.54 -31.99 0.85
C PRO A 27 -35.58 -31.30 -0.12
N ARG A 28 -34.55 -32.00 -0.58
CA ARG A 28 -33.61 -31.45 -1.57
C ARG A 28 -34.21 -31.46 -2.97
N PRO A 29 -34.03 -30.39 -3.77
CA PRO A 29 -34.27 -30.47 -5.20
C PRO A 29 -33.28 -31.46 -5.84
N ALA A 30 -33.74 -32.22 -6.83
CA ALA A 30 -32.95 -33.28 -7.49
C ALA A 30 -31.72 -32.77 -8.27
N SER A 31 -31.62 -31.45 -8.42
CA SER A 31 -30.50 -30.70 -9.00
C SER A 31 -29.29 -30.55 -8.06
N ASP A 32 -29.47 -30.58 -6.72
CA ASP A 32 -28.35 -30.47 -5.75
C ASP A 32 -27.53 -31.77 -5.64
N ARG A 33 -26.91 -32.17 -6.75
CA ARG A 33 -25.99 -33.32 -6.82
C ARG A 33 -24.60 -33.01 -6.24
N SER A 34 -24.40 -31.83 -5.64
CA SER A 34 -23.12 -31.32 -5.12
C SER A 34 -22.49 -32.20 -4.03
N THR A 35 -23.30 -33.03 -3.36
CA THR A 35 -22.86 -33.97 -2.31
C THR A 35 -22.64 -35.41 -2.81
N LYS A 36 -22.79 -35.70 -4.11
CA LYS A 36 -22.36 -36.99 -4.67
C LYS A 36 -20.83 -37.07 -4.61
N PHE A 37 -20.31 -38.05 -3.86
CA PHE A 37 -18.88 -38.25 -3.56
C PHE A 37 -17.95 -38.02 -4.77
N TRP A 38 -18.23 -38.68 -5.89
CA TRP A 38 -17.41 -38.57 -7.11
C TRP A 38 -17.44 -37.20 -7.78
N VAL A 39 -18.61 -36.54 -7.82
CA VAL A 39 -18.74 -35.18 -8.39
C VAL A 39 -18.03 -34.16 -7.51
N TYR A 40 -18.18 -34.30 -6.19
CA TYR A 40 -17.46 -33.49 -5.20
C TYR A 40 -15.94 -33.64 -5.36
N LEU A 41 -15.44 -34.88 -5.44
CA LEU A 41 -14.00 -35.16 -5.54
C LEU A 41 -13.42 -34.63 -6.85
N LEU A 42 -14.10 -34.87 -7.98
CA LEU A 42 -13.65 -34.40 -9.30
C LEU A 42 -13.57 -32.87 -9.39
N ARG A 43 -14.52 -32.14 -8.78
CA ARG A 43 -14.47 -30.67 -8.65
C ARG A 43 -13.25 -30.18 -7.86
N ARG A 44 -12.78 -30.93 -6.86
CA ARG A 44 -11.56 -30.60 -6.09
C ARG A 44 -10.30 -30.90 -6.89
N VAL A 45 -10.25 -32.06 -7.54
CA VAL A 45 -9.13 -32.46 -8.42
C VAL A 45 -8.90 -31.42 -9.51
N LEU A 46 -9.95 -31.04 -10.25
CA LEU A 46 -9.88 -30.04 -11.34
C LEU A 46 -9.55 -28.62 -10.86
N ARG A 47 -9.73 -28.31 -9.57
CA ARG A 47 -9.36 -27.01 -9.00
C ARG A 47 -7.88 -26.94 -8.60
N ILE A 48 -7.30 -28.06 -8.15
CA ILE A 48 -5.98 -28.11 -7.53
C ILE A 48 -4.93 -28.49 -8.57
N PHE A 49 -5.07 -29.67 -9.19
CA PHE A 49 -4.00 -30.29 -9.97
C PHE A 49 -3.54 -29.52 -11.21
N PRO A 50 -4.40 -28.88 -12.03
CA PRO A 50 -3.93 -28.19 -13.24
C PRO A 50 -2.94 -27.05 -12.95
N LEU A 51 -3.25 -26.20 -11.98
CA LEU A 51 -2.36 -25.11 -11.57
C LEU A 51 -1.14 -25.63 -10.80
N TYR A 52 -1.37 -26.61 -9.91
CA TYR A 52 -0.29 -27.25 -9.15
C TYR A 52 0.77 -27.86 -10.08
N TRP A 53 0.38 -28.65 -11.09
CA TRP A 53 1.32 -29.25 -12.04
C TRP A 53 2.02 -28.22 -12.91
N ALA A 54 1.33 -27.16 -13.35
CA ALA A 54 1.94 -26.08 -14.12
C ALA A 54 3.05 -25.38 -13.29
N ILE A 55 2.76 -24.99 -12.06
CA ILE A 55 3.73 -24.28 -11.21
C ILE A 55 4.81 -25.23 -10.68
N LEU A 56 4.50 -26.50 -10.39
CA LEU A 56 5.51 -27.53 -10.07
C LEU A 56 6.50 -27.71 -11.23
N THR A 57 6.00 -27.79 -12.47
CA THR A 57 6.86 -27.94 -13.66
C THR A 57 7.80 -26.74 -13.80
N VAL A 58 7.28 -25.51 -13.68
CA VAL A 58 8.12 -24.31 -13.74
C VAL A 58 9.11 -24.25 -12.57
N ALA A 59 8.69 -24.57 -11.35
CA ALA A 59 9.57 -24.58 -10.18
C ALA A 59 10.68 -25.63 -10.28
N VAL A 60 10.40 -26.82 -10.85
CA VAL A 60 11.42 -27.85 -11.14
C VAL A 60 12.41 -27.38 -12.19
N LEU A 61 11.94 -26.74 -13.27
CA LEU A 61 12.80 -26.24 -14.35
C LEU A 61 13.65 -25.04 -13.91
N TRP A 62 13.13 -24.21 -13.01
CA TRP A 62 13.77 -22.98 -12.55
C TRP A 62 14.70 -23.24 -11.35
N ASN A 63 14.18 -23.87 -10.28
CA ASN A 63 14.89 -24.06 -9.01
C ASN A 63 15.58 -25.43 -8.91
N GLY A 64 15.41 -26.29 -9.91
CA GLY A 64 15.76 -27.70 -9.83
C GLY A 64 14.72 -28.53 -9.06
N PRO A 65 14.89 -29.87 -9.02
CA PRO A 65 13.96 -30.78 -8.35
C PRO A 65 14.02 -30.76 -6.82
N GLY A 66 14.91 -29.95 -6.22
CA GLY A 66 15.19 -30.00 -4.78
C GLY A 66 15.61 -31.41 -4.35
N ASN A 67 15.04 -31.89 -3.23
CA ASN A 67 15.35 -33.22 -2.69
C ASN A 67 14.54 -34.38 -3.34
N LEU A 68 13.86 -34.15 -4.48
CA LEU A 68 13.10 -35.19 -5.19
C LEU A 68 14.04 -36.09 -6.02
N HIS A 69 14.65 -37.08 -5.38
CA HIS A 69 15.68 -37.94 -6.00
C HIS A 69 15.18 -39.34 -6.42
N SER A 70 14.17 -39.89 -5.74
CA SER A 70 13.65 -41.24 -6.03
C SER A 70 12.30 -41.22 -6.75
N PHE A 71 11.97 -42.32 -7.45
CA PHE A 71 10.64 -42.50 -8.06
C PHE A 71 9.50 -42.31 -7.05
N THR A 72 9.67 -42.77 -5.81
CA THR A 72 8.72 -42.57 -4.71
C THR A 72 8.56 -41.12 -4.28
N ASP A 73 9.59 -40.28 -4.41
CA ASP A 73 9.49 -38.84 -4.12
C ASP A 73 8.68 -38.13 -5.22
N TRP A 74 8.93 -38.49 -6.48
CA TRP A 74 8.17 -37.97 -7.62
C TRP A 74 6.69 -38.37 -7.59
N VAL A 75 6.39 -39.61 -7.21
CA VAL A 75 5.00 -40.06 -7.01
C VAL A 75 4.33 -39.30 -5.85
N GLN A 76 5.03 -39.08 -4.73
CA GLN A 76 4.50 -38.28 -3.62
C GLN A 76 4.23 -36.83 -4.03
N ALA A 77 5.14 -36.20 -4.78
CA ALA A 77 4.98 -34.83 -5.27
C ALA A 77 3.81 -34.74 -6.27
N ILE A 78 3.91 -35.43 -7.41
CA ILE A 78 2.96 -35.31 -8.53
C ILE A 78 1.50 -35.55 -8.11
N PHE A 79 1.28 -36.49 -7.17
CA PHE A 79 -0.06 -36.87 -6.69
C PHE A 79 -0.43 -36.29 -5.32
N LEU A 80 0.44 -35.46 -4.71
CA LEU A 80 0.23 -34.86 -3.38
C LEU A 80 -0.08 -35.93 -2.29
N LEU A 81 0.71 -37.01 -2.27
CA LEU A 81 0.55 -38.11 -1.32
C LEU A 81 1.47 -37.90 -0.10
N PRO A 82 0.95 -37.85 1.14
CA PRO A 82 1.76 -37.60 2.34
C PRO A 82 2.42 -38.88 2.91
N ILE A 83 2.59 -39.94 2.11
CA ILE A 83 3.05 -41.27 2.52
C ILE A 83 4.07 -41.77 1.49
N PRO A 84 5.23 -42.36 1.88
CA PRO A 84 5.62 -42.74 3.23
C PRO A 84 6.11 -41.62 4.15
N ASP A 85 6.59 -40.49 3.63
CA ASP A 85 7.16 -39.42 4.46
C ASP A 85 6.72 -38.03 3.96
N PRO A 86 5.78 -37.36 4.66
CA PRO A 86 5.29 -36.05 4.24
C PRO A 86 6.39 -34.98 4.31
N MET A 87 7.42 -35.14 5.15
CA MET A 87 8.46 -34.12 5.32
C MET A 87 9.34 -33.97 4.08
N ARG A 88 9.43 -34.99 3.22
CA ARG A 88 10.07 -34.85 1.89
C ARG A 88 9.37 -33.83 1.01
N LEU A 89 8.05 -33.68 1.14
CA LEU A 89 7.31 -32.67 0.37
C LEU A 89 7.59 -31.24 0.84
N LEU A 90 7.90 -31.06 2.13
CA LEU A 90 8.35 -29.76 2.67
C LEU A 90 9.72 -29.34 2.12
N ALA A 91 10.56 -30.30 1.71
CA ALA A 91 11.88 -30.09 1.13
C ALA A 91 11.91 -30.14 -0.42
N GLY A 92 10.74 -30.18 -1.08
CA GLY A 92 10.63 -30.15 -2.54
C GLY A 92 10.54 -28.74 -3.14
N PRO A 93 10.42 -28.61 -4.49
CA PRO A 93 10.51 -27.33 -5.21
C PRO A 93 9.50 -26.24 -4.80
N LEU A 94 8.34 -26.65 -4.29
CA LEU A 94 7.27 -25.77 -3.80
C LEU A 94 7.19 -25.71 -2.26
N GLY A 95 8.11 -26.42 -1.58
CA GLY A 95 8.25 -26.49 -0.13
C GLY A 95 6.93 -26.62 0.65
N ILE A 96 6.70 -25.69 1.57
CA ILE A 96 5.54 -25.71 2.47
C ILE A 96 4.19 -25.69 1.74
N ALA A 97 4.12 -25.16 0.51
CA ALA A 97 2.89 -25.17 -0.28
C ALA A 97 2.51 -26.57 -0.78
N MET A 98 3.49 -27.44 -1.02
CA MET A 98 3.25 -28.83 -1.40
C MET A 98 2.88 -29.69 -0.18
N TRP A 99 3.57 -29.47 0.95
CA TRP A 99 3.32 -30.16 2.21
C TRP A 99 1.88 -29.96 2.72
N THR A 100 1.40 -28.71 2.73
CA THR A 100 0.03 -28.39 3.20
C THR A 100 -1.04 -29.01 2.29
N LEU A 101 -0.88 -28.93 0.97
CA LEU A 101 -1.81 -29.52 0.01
C LEU A 101 -1.87 -31.05 0.12
N ALA A 102 -0.74 -31.71 0.36
CA ALA A 102 -0.71 -33.16 0.57
C ALA A 102 -1.38 -33.62 1.86
N ILE A 103 -1.44 -32.77 2.89
CA ILE A 103 -2.21 -33.01 4.13
C ILE A 103 -3.69 -32.68 3.94
N GLU A 104 -4.01 -31.67 3.12
CA GLU A 104 -5.39 -31.28 2.82
C GLU A 104 -6.11 -32.28 1.89
N LEU A 105 -5.41 -32.84 0.90
CA LEU A 105 -6.01 -33.69 -0.13
C LEU A 105 -6.75 -34.94 0.42
N PRO A 106 -6.17 -35.73 1.37
CA PRO A 106 -6.89 -36.84 2.01
C PRO A 106 -8.17 -36.40 2.73
N PHE A 107 -8.20 -35.18 3.27
CA PHE A 107 -9.33 -34.67 4.03
C PHE A 107 -10.58 -34.49 3.16
N TYR A 108 -10.43 -34.17 1.87
CA TYR A 108 -11.54 -34.14 0.92
C TYR A 108 -12.20 -35.51 0.73
N VAL A 109 -11.49 -36.62 0.92
CA VAL A 109 -12.05 -37.98 0.92
C VAL A 109 -12.65 -38.34 2.28
N VAL A 110 -11.98 -37.97 3.38
CA VAL A 110 -12.44 -38.26 4.75
C VAL A 110 -13.75 -37.55 5.09
N VAL A 111 -13.94 -36.29 4.68
CA VAL A 111 -15.12 -35.49 5.07
C VAL A 111 -16.47 -36.11 4.64
N PRO A 112 -16.70 -36.48 3.37
CA PRO A 112 -17.94 -37.13 2.95
C PRO A 112 -18.19 -38.47 3.66
N VAL A 113 -17.13 -39.24 3.93
CA VAL A 113 -17.20 -40.51 4.65
C VAL A 113 -17.58 -40.27 6.11
N PHE A 114 -16.95 -39.31 6.78
CA PHE A 114 -17.26 -38.89 8.14
C PHE A 114 -18.71 -38.41 8.27
N ALA A 115 -19.17 -37.49 7.41
CA ALA A 115 -20.54 -36.99 7.42
C ALA A 115 -21.57 -38.13 7.24
N SER A 116 -21.29 -39.08 6.34
CA SER A 116 -22.10 -40.27 6.12
C SER A 116 -22.08 -41.23 7.32
N GLY A 117 -20.91 -41.38 7.95
CA GLY A 117 -20.70 -42.17 9.17
C GLY A 117 -21.49 -41.62 10.35
N VAL A 118 -21.42 -40.31 10.61
CA VAL A 118 -22.22 -39.64 11.65
C VAL A 118 -23.71 -39.80 11.41
N LYS A 119 -24.19 -39.66 10.15
CA LYS A 119 -25.60 -39.88 9.80
C LYS A 119 -26.06 -41.31 10.11
N LYS A 120 -25.28 -42.32 9.70
CA LYS A 120 -25.57 -43.75 9.96
C LYS A 120 -25.45 -44.10 11.45
N GLY A 121 -24.42 -43.60 12.12
CA GLY A 121 -24.17 -43.80 13.55
C GLY A 121 -25.29 -43.23 14.41
N ARG A 122 -25.76 -42.01 14.11
CA ARG A 122 -26.93 -41.42 14.77
C ARG A 122 -28.16 -42.32 14.65
N ALA A 123 -28.46 -42.79 13.43
CA ALA A 123 -29.62 -43.65 13.19
C ALA A 123 -29.54 -45.00 13.92
N ARG A 124 -28.33 -45.55 14.13
CA ARG A 124 -28.13 -46.85 14.79
C ARG A 124 -28.02 -46.78 16.31
N PHE A 125 -27.35 -45.76 16.86
CA PHE A 125 -26.95 -45.73 18.27
C PHE A 125 -27.59 -44.60 19.09
N ALA A 126 -28.08 -43.53 18.45
CA ALA A 126 -28.65 -42.39 19.14
C ALA A 126 -29.83 -41.76 18.36
N PRO A 127 -30.90 -42.54 18.03
CA PRO A 127 -32.01 -42.06 17.20
C PRO A 127 -32.77 -40.88 17.82
N ALA A 128 -32.79 -40.78 19.15
CA ALA A 128 -33.39 -39.66 19.89
C ALA A 128 -32.54 -38.37 19.89
N SER A 129 -31.29 -38.41 19.41
CA SER A 129 -30.41 -37.23 19.38
C SER A 129 -30.67 -36.34 18.16
N THR A 130 -30.60 -35.03 18.35
CA THR A 130 -30.74 -34.08 17.24
C THR A 130 -29.56 -34.20 16.26
N PRO A 131 -29.75 -33.87 14.97
CA PRO A 131 -28.66 -33.87 13.98
C PRO A 131 -27.48 -32.97 14.37
N PHE A 132 -27.75 -31.91 15.15
CA PHE A 132 -26.71 -31.04 15.72
C PHE A 132 -25.90 -31.74 16.80
N GLN A 133 -26.55 -32.34 17.81
CA GLN A 133 -25.86 -33.01 18.92
C GLN A 133 -24.96 -34.14 18.41
N ALA A 134 -25.45 -34.95 17.47
CA ALA A 134 -24.67 -36.02 16.87
C ALA A 134 -23.40 -35.53 16.16
N GLN A 135 -23.49 -34.42 15.41
CA GLN A 135 -22.32 -33.82 14.75
C GLN A 135 -21.34 -33.20 15.73
N VAL A 136 -21.81 -32.44 16.72
CA VAL A 136 -20.94 -31.84 17.73
C VAL A 136 -20.23 -32.92 18.55
N ALA A 137 -20.94 -33.95 19.01
CA ALA A 137 -20.35 -35.05 19.76
C ALA A 137 -19.28 -35.80 18.94
N ALA A 138 -19.57 -36.12 17.68
CA ALA A 138 -18.61 -36.78 16.79
C ALA A 138 -17.38 -35.92 16.49
N LEU A 139 -17.54 -34.60 16.31
CA LEU A 139 -16.44 -33.67 16.05
C LEU A 139 -15.59 -33.43 17.30
N VAL A 140 -16.20 -33.30 18.48
CA VAL A 140 -15.49 -33.20 19.75
C VAL A 140 -14.70 -34.48 20.03
N ALA A 141 -15.28 -35.65 19.78
CA ALA A 141 -14.59 -36.93 19.90
C ALA A 141 -13.41 -37.05 18.90
N LEU A 142 -13.58 -36.59 17.65
CA LEU A 142 -12.52 -36.56 16.64
C LEU A 142 -11.36 -35.62 17.04
N ILE A 143 -11.68 -34.41 17.52
CA ILE A 143 -10.68 -33.44 18.01
C ILE A 143 -9.92 -34.02 19.21
N ALA A 144 -10.63 -34.59 20.19
CA ALA A 144 -10.03 -35.21 21.37
C ALA A 144 -9.16 -36.43 21.01
N GLY A 145 -9.59 -37.26 20.06
CA GLY A 145 -8.82 -38.40 19.56
C GLY A 145 -7.53 -37.98 18.86
N ILE A 146 -7.58 -36.98 17.98
CA ILE A 146 -6.39 -36.44 17.30
C ILE A 146 -5.45 -35.77 18.31
N PHE A 147 -6.00 -35.03 19.28
CA PHE A 147 -5.21 -34.43 20.36
C PHE A 147 -4.48 -35.50 21.19
N GLY A 148 -5.17 -36.56 21.60
CA GLY A 148 -4.58 -37.69 22.33
C GLY A 148 -3.48 -38.40 21.54
N LEU A 149 -3.72 -38.68 20.25
CA LEU A 149 -2.68 -39.22 19.35
C LEU A 149 -1.48 -38.26 19.22
N GLY A 150 -1.72 -36.96 19.17
CA GLY A 150 -0.65 -35.95 19.13
C GLY A 150 0.21 -35.94 20.38
N VAL A 151 -0.39 -36.10 21.56
CA VAL A 151 0.36 -36.22 22.83
C VAL A 151 1.17 -37.52 22.90
N VAL A 152 0.62 -38.64 22.41
CA VAL A 152 1.29 -39.96 22.44
C VAL A 152 2.42 -40.09 21.41
N PHE A 153 2.25 -39.55 20.20
CA PHE A 153 3.17 -39.75 19.06
C PHE A 153 3.96 -38.49 18.66
N GLY A 154 4.17 -37.54 19.58
CA GLY A 154 5.06 -36.38 19.35
C GLY A 154 4.48 -35.22 18.51
N GLY A 155 3.26 -35.36 18.00
CA GLY A 155 2.38 -34.22 17.69
C GLY A 155 2.59 -33.44 16.39
N GLU A 156 3.73 -33.59 15.70
CA GLU A 156 4.15 -32.72 14.58
C GLU A 156 3.10 -32.61 13.46
N LEU A 157 2.50 -33.74 13.07
CA LEU A 157 1.41 -33.80 12.11
C LEU A 157 0.03 -33.67 12.76
N ALA A 158 -0.13 -34.16 14.00
CA ALA A 158 -1.44 -34.23 14.67
C ALA A 158 -2.02 -32.84 14.98
N PHE A 159 -1.22 -31.89 15.45
CA PHE A 159 -1.72 -30.57 15.84
C PHE A 159 -2.13 -29.69 14.64
N PRO A 160 -1.38 -29.64 13.51
CA PRO A 160 -1.88 -29.06 12.27
C PRO A 160 -3.16 -29.73 11.78
N VAL A 161 -3.20 -31.08 11.75
CA VAL A 161 -4.39 -31.84 11.30
C VAL A 161 -5.62 -31.58 12.18
N MET A 162 -5.44 -31.38 13.49
CA MET A 162 -6.53 -31.06 14.44
C MET A 162 -7.28 -29.76 14.09
N SER A 163 -6.66 -28.82 13.38
CA SER A 163 -7.31 -27.57 13.00
C SER A 163 -8.41 -27.74 11.93
N LEU A 164 -8.32 -28.80 11.11
CA LEU A 164 -9.37 -29.15 10.13
C LEU A 164 -10.72 -29.48 10.83
N PRO A 165 -10.82 -30.43 11.78
CA PRO A 165 -12.07 -30.69 12.51
C PRO A 165 -12.50 -29.58 13.46
N VAL A 166 -11.58 -28.74 13.95
CA VAL A 166 -11.95 -27.47 14.62
C VAL A 166 -12.72 -26.57 13.64
N GLY A 167 -12.24 -26.42 12.40
CA GLY A 167 -12.97 -25.75 11.32
C GLY A 167 -14.35 -26.36 11.04
N MET A 168 -14.43 -27.69 10.94
CA MET A 168 -15.71 -28.41 10.77
C MET A 168 -16.70 -28.08 11.91
N LEU A 169 -16.23 -28.02 13.17
CA LEU A 169 -17.06 -27.70 14.32
C LEU A 169 -17.63 -26.28 14.23
N PHE A 170 -16.82 -25.29 13.82
CA PHE A 170 -17.31 -23.95 13.56
C PHE A 170 -18.33 -23.90 12.42
N ALA A 171 -18.22 -24.75 11.39
CA ALA A 171 -19.21 -24.81 10.33
C ALA A 171 -20.57 -25.32 10.82
N VAL A 172 -20.60 -26.29 11.75
CA VAL A 172 -21.84 -26.75 12.41
C VAL A 172 -22.44 -25.66 13.29
N LEU A 173 -21.62 -24.93 14.04
CA LEU A 173 -22.06 -23.84 14.91
C LEU A 173 -22.59 -22.64 14.10
N GLU A 174 -21.91 -22.26 13.02
CA GLU A 174 -22.34 -21.21 12.09
C GLU A 174 -23.65 -21.59 11.40
N THR A 175 -23.74 -22.81 10.85
CA THR A 175 -24.97 -23.31 10.21
C THR A 175 -26.15 -23.29 11.19
N ARG A 176 -25.97 -23.75 12.44
CA ARG A 176 -27.06 -23.70 13.44
C ARG A 176 -27.41 -22.26 13.83
N GLN A 177 -26.42 -21.37 13.97
CA GLN A 177 -26.66 -19.95 14.24
C GLN A 177 -27.45 -19.29 13.10
N ALA A 178 -27.15 -19.60 11.84
CA ALA A 178 -27.88 -19.12 10.67
C ALA A 178 -29.33 -19.63 10.66
N LEU A 179 -29.54 -20.94 10.86
CA LEU A 179 -30.88 -21.54 10.84
C LEU A 179 -31.77 -21.12 12.03
N THR A 180 -31.19 -20.92 13.21
CA THR A 180 -31.96 -20.58 14.43
C THR A 180 -32.01 -19.08 14.73
N ARG A 181 -31.32 -18.25 13.95
CA ARG A 181 -31.07 -16.80 14.17
C ARG A 181 -30.51 -16.44 15.57
N ARG A 182 -30.09 -17.41 16.39
CA ARG A 182 -29.55 -17.20 17.75
C ARG A 182 -28.03 -17.26 17.76
N ARG A 183 -27.38 -16.21 18.26
CA ARG A 183 -25.91 -16.16 18.46
C ARG A 183 -25.52 -16.73 19.82
N TYR A 184 -24.49 -17.58 19.84
CA TYR A 184 -23.90 -18.08 21.09
C TYR A 184 -23.19 -16.94 21.84
N PRO A 185 -23.28 -16.85 23.19
CA PRO A 185 -22.81 -15.68 23.94
C PRO A 185 -21.30 -15.44 23.82
N VAL A 186 -20.47 -16.50 23.91
CA VAL A 186 -19.01 -16.41 23.77
C VAL A 186 -18.62 -15.96 22.36
N ILE A 187 -19.22 -16.58 21.33
CA ILE A 187 -18.99 -16.22 19.92
C ILE A 187 -19.40 -14.78 19.65
N ARG A 188 -20.55 -14.35 20.17
CA ARG A 188 -21.03 -12.96 20.09
C ARG A 188 -20.04 -11.99 20.75
N ALA A 189 -19.55 -12.30 21.95
CA ALA A 189 -18.61 -11.45 22.67
C ALA A 189 -17.30 -11.24 21.88
N LEU A 190 -16.71 -12.32 21.33
CA LEU A 190 -15.51 -12.24 20.50
C LEU A 190 -15.76 -11.52 19.17
N ALA A 191 -16.87 -11.83 18.49
CA ALA A 191 -17.16 -11.30 17.16
C ALA A 191 -17.61 -9.82 17.17
N ASP A 192 -18.33 -9.38 18.21
CA ASP A 192 -18.68 -7.97 18.39
C ASP A 192 -17.44 -7.15 18.84
N ASN A 193 -16.53 -7.74 19.63
CA ASN A 193 -15.28 -7.11 20.08
C ASN A 193 -14.04 -7.56 19.27
N TRP A 194 -14.13 -7.46 17.94
CA TRP A 194 -13.05 -7.81 17.01
C TRP A 194 -11.69 -7.15 17.34
N TRP A 195 -11.71 -5.94 17.91
CA TRP A 195 -10.50 -5.20 18.30
C TRP A 195 -9.75 -5.84 19.47
N LEU A 196 -10.47 -6.41 20.46
CA LEU A 196 -9.88 -7.21 21.53
C LEU A 196 -9.25 -8.48 20.98
N CYS A 197 -9.85 -9.08 19.95
CA CYS A 197 -9.29 -10.27 19.32
C CYS A 197 -7.99 -9.97 18.56
N ILE A 198 -7.88 -8.81 17.89
CA ILE A 198 -6.62 -8.35 17.30
C ILE A 198 -5.57 -8.03 18.38
N ALA A 199 -5.95 -7.31 19.45
CA ALA A 199 -5.05 -7.01 20.56
C ALA A 199 -4.53 -8.29 21.24
N GLY A 200 -5.42 -9.26 21.47
CA GLY A 200 -5.08 -10.59 21.97
C GLY A 200 -4.17 -11.36 21.02
N TYR A 201 -4.45 -11.36 19.72
CA TYR A 201 -3.58 -11.98 18.71
C TYR A 201 -2.15 -11.39 18.78
N VAL A 202 -2.02 -10.06 18.81
CA VAL A 202 -0.73 -9.38 18.92
C VAL A 202 -0.02 -9.74 20.22
N ALA A 203 -0.73 -9.74 21.36
CA ALA A 203 -0.16 -10.15 22.65
C ALA A 203 0.35 -11.60 22.63
N LEU A 204 -0.42 -12.54 22.06
CA LEU A 204 0.00 -13.93 21.88
C LEU A 204 1.21 -14.06 20.94
N VAL A 205 1.36 -13.19 19.93
CA VAL A 205 2.55 -13.17 19.06
C VAL A 205 3.80 -12.78 19.84
N PHE A 206 3.73 -11.78 20.73
CA PHE A 206 4.84 -11.43 21.62
C PHE A 206 5.17 -12.56 22.61
N VAL A 207 4.15 -13.22 23.19
CA VAL A 207 4.37 -14.39 24.06
C VAL A 207 5.03 -15.54 23.29
N ALA A 208 4.58 -15.83 22.07
CA ALA A 208 5.16 -16.87 21.22
C ALA A 208 6.60 -16.56 20.80
N ALA A 209 6.90 -15.29 20.50
CA ALA A 209 8.25 -14.85 20.16
C ALA A 209 9.18 -14.95 21.38
N ARG A 210 8.72 -14.53 22.57
CA ARG A 210 9.51 -14.66 23.80
C ARG A 210 9.80 -16.12 24.16
N LEU A 211 8.78 -17.00 24.10
CA LEU A 211 8.93 -18.44 24.31
C LEU A 211 9.87 -19.09 23.29
N ALA A 212 9.85 -18.64 22.03
CA ALA A 212 10.79 -19.12 21.02
C ALA A 212 12.22 -18.70 21.35
N LEU A 213 12.46 -17.44 21.70
CA LEU A 213 13.78 -16.94 22.11
C LEU A 213 14.30 -17.68 23.35
N ASP A 214 13.48 -17.80 24.39
CA ASP A 214 13.83 -18.55 25.61
C ASP A 214 14.22 -20.01 25.31
N ALA A 215 13.61 -20.64 24.30
CA ALA A 215 13.95 -22.01 23.90
C ALA A 215 15.30 -22.13 23.20
N TYR A 216 15.77 -21.09 22.50
CA TYR A 216 17.11 -21.04 21.91
C TYR A 216 18.20 -20.83 22.97
N ASP A 217 17.88 -20.18 24.09
CA ASP A 217 18.82 -19.89 25.17
C ASP A 217 19.01 -21.07 26.16
N VAL A 218 18.31 -22.20 26.01
CA VAL A 218 18.43 -23.36 26.92
C VAL A 218 19.69 -24.19 26.62
N PRO A 219 20.68 -24.28 27.53
CA PRO A 219 21.90 -25.05 27.28
C PRO A 219 21.62 -26.54 27.13
N GLY A 220 22.15 -27.15 26.07
CA GLY A 220 22.04 -28.59 25.82
C GLY A 220 20.80 -29.04 25.04
N VAL A 221 19.91 -28.12 24.63
CA VAL A 221 18.78 -28.43 23.74
C VAL A 221 19.24 -28.37 22.28
N THR A 222 19.22 -29.51 21.58
CA THR A 222 19.59 -29.61 20.15
C THR A 222 18.48 -29.21 19.19
N ASP A 223 17.21 -29.30 19.61
CA ASP A 223 16.06 -28.76 18.89
C ASP A 223 15.17 -27.91 19.83
N PRO A 224 15.33 -26.57 19.81
CA PRO A 224 14.48 -25.63 20.54
C PRO A 224 12.98 -25.79 20.23
N TYR A 225 12.61 -26.18 19.01
CA TYR A 225 11.23 -26.38 18.63
C TYR A 225 10.61 -27.58 19.34
N ALA A 226 11.36 -28.69 19.46
CA ALA A 226 10.92 -29.87 20.21
C ALA A 226 10.56 -29.53 21.67
N HIS A 227 11.34 -28.67 22.31
CA HIS A 227 11.15 -28.27 23.70
C HIS A 227 9.82 -27.52 23.92
N ILE A 228 9.45 -26.59 23.02
CA ILE A 228 8.25 -25.75 23.18
C ILE A 228 7.00 -26.28 22.45
N ARG A 229 7.10 -27.30 21.59
CA ARG A 229 6.02 -27.71 20.66
C ARG A 229 4.64 -27.81 21.33
N ASN A 230 4.57 -28.44 22.50
CA ASN A 230 3.33 -28.74 23.22
C ASN A 230 2.61 -27.48 23.74
N LEU A 231 3.34 -26.39 24.02
CA LEU A 231 2.78 -25.08 24.38
C LEU A 231 2.55 -24.22 23.13
N TYR A 232 3.44 -24.33 22.14
CA TYR A 232 3.44 -23.54 20.93
C TYR A 232 2.22 -23.83 20.03
N PHE A 233 1.77 -25.09 19.93
CA PHE A 233 0.60 -25.45 19.12
C PHE A 233 -0.74 -24.89 19.66
N PRO A 234 -1.13 -25.07 20.95
CA PRO A 234 -2.30 -24.42 21.53
C PRO A 234 -2.27 -22.88 21.41
N LEU A 235 -1.08 -22.29 21.53
CA LEU A 235 -0.86 -20.86 21.36
C LEU A 235 -1.15 -20.41 19.91
N GLN A 236 -0.64 -21.12 18.90
CA GLN A 236 -0.95 -20.84 17.51
C GLN A 236 -2.42 -21.12 17.13
N MET A 237 -3.05 -22.13 17.73
CA MET A 237 -4.49 -22.38 17.58
C MET A 237 -5.30 -21.20 18.13
N SER A 238 -4.95 -20.72 19.33
CA SER A 238 -5.60 -19.56 19.96
C SER A 238 -5.47 -18.31 19.08
N MET A 239 -4.27 -18.03 18.54
CA MET A 239 -4.08 -16.98 17.53
C MET A 239 -5.00 -17.15 16.32
N ALA A 240 -5.12 -18.36 15.78
CA ALA A 240 -5.93 -18.62 14.61
C ALA A 240 -7.42 -18.39 14.86
N LEU A 241 -7.92 -18.79 16.03
CA LEU A 241 -9.30 -18.57 16.46
C LEU A 241 -9.62 -17.08 16.68
N LEU A 242 -8.69 -16.31 17.25
CA LEU A 242 -8.85 -14.86 17.42
C LEU A 242 -8.93 -14.10 16.08
N LEU A 243 -8.29 -14.59 15.02
CA LEU A 243 -8.45 -14.02 13.67
C LEU A 243 -9.72 -14.53 12.98
N PHE A 244 -10.02 -15.82 13.11
CA PHE A 244 -11.11 -16.48 12.38
C PHE A 244 -12.51 -16.10 12.90
N VAL A 245 -12.72 -16.13 14.23
CA VAL A 245 -14.05 -15.95 14.82
C VAL A 245 -14.67 -14.57 14.51
N PRO A 246 -13.95 -13.44 14.60
CA PRO A 246 -14.53 -12.13 14.28
C PRO A 246 -14.88 -11.93 12.79
N VAL A 247 -14.20 -12.67 11.89
CA VAL A 247 -14.49 -12.62 10.45
C VAL A 247 -15.67 -13.52 10.11
N ALA A 248 -15.69 -14.76 10.61
CA ALA A 248 -16.73 -15.74 10.33
C ALA A 248 -18.09 -15.42 10.98
N PHE A 249 -18.08 -14.89 12.22
CA PHE A 249 -19.31 -14.64 13.01
C PHE A 249 -19.62 -13.14 13.22
N GLY A 250 -18.81 -12.25 12.64
CA GLY A 250 -18.94 -10.80 12.77
C GLY A 250 -20.23 -10.21 12.18
N ARG A 251 -20.63 -9.03 12.65
CA ARG A 251 -21.73 -8.25 12.04
C ARG A 251 -21.26 -7.65 10.71
N ARG A 252 -22.12 -7.60 9.68
CA ARG A 252 -21.82 -6.91 8.39
C ARG A 252 -21.41 -5.43 8.59
N ARG A 253 -21.96 -4.76 9.61
CA ARG A 253 -21.64 -3.36 9.96
C ARG A 253 -20.26 -3.19 10.63
N SER A 254 -19.62 -4.27 11.11
CA SER A 254 -18.31 -4.20 11.78
C SER A 254 -17.21 -3.77 10.81
N LEU A 255 -16.24 -2.99 11.30
CA LEU A 255 -15.12 -2.52 10.48
C LEU A 255 -14.28 -3.67 9.94
N MET A 256 -14.05 -4.72 10.76
CA MET A 256 -13.29 -5.91 10.39
C MET A 256 -13.92 -6.64 9.19
N VAL A 257 -15.21 -6.97 9.26
CA VAL A 257 -15.92 -7.65 8.14
C VAL A 257 -15.96 -6.75 6.90
N ARG A 258 -16.19 -5.43 7.05
CA ARG A 258 -16.15 -4.49 5.92
C ARG A 258 -14.78 -4.36 5.26
N LEU A 259 -13.70 -4.47 6.04
CA LEU A 259 -12.32 -4.45 5.53
C LEU A 259 -12.03 -5.73 4.75
N MET A 260 -12.37 -6.90 5.32
CA MET A 260 -12.19 -8.20 4.66
C MET A 260 -13.05 -8.34 3.39
N ALA A 261 -14.26 -7.77 3.39
CA ALA A 261 -15.13 -7.68 2.21
C ALA A 261 -14.83 -6.47 1.30
N SER A 262 -13.66 -5.82 1.42
CA SER A 262 -13.31 -4.69 0.56
C SER A 262 -13.00 -5.12 -0.88
N PRO A 263 -13.30 -4.30 -1.91
CA PRO A 263 -13.07 -4.67 -3.31
C PRO A 263 -11.65 -5.17 -3.64
N PRO A 264 -10.55 -4.58 -3.11
CA PRO A 264 -9.21 -5.09 -3.37
C PRO A 264 -8.98 -6.54 -2.91
N LEU A 265 -9.52 -6.91 -1.73
CA LEU A 265 -9.41 -8.28 -1.22
C LEU A 265 -10.31 -9.25 -1.98
N GLN A 266 -11.49 -8.79 -2.44
CA GLN A 266 -12.35 -9.61 -3.31
C GLN A 266 -11.70 -9.87 -4.68
N ILE A 267 -11.06 -8.88 -5.29
CA ILE A 267 -10.30 -9.04 -6.55
C ILE A 267 -9.12 -9.99 -6.37
N LEU A 268 -8.46 -9.95 -5.20
CA LEU A 268 -7.34 -10.83 -4.90
C LEU A 268 -7.78 -12.27 -4.55
N ALA A 269 -9.02 -12.48 -4.10
CA ALA A 269 -9.49 -13.76 -3.58
C ALA A 269 -9.36 -14.94 -4.56
N PRO A 270 -9.71 -14.84 -5.86
CA PRO A 270 -9.46 -15.91 -6.84
C PRO A 270 -7.98 -16.25 -6.99
N LEU A 271 -7.12 -15.24 -6.96
CA LEU A 271 -5.67 -15.37 -7.17
C LEU A 271 -4.93 -15.97 -5.97
N THR A 272 -5.57 -16.08 -4.80
CA THR A 272 -4.92 -16.56 -3.56
C THR A 272 -4.24 -17.92 -3.71
N TYR A 273 -4.78 -18.82 -4.54
CA TYR A 273 -4.19 -20.13 -4.77
C TYR A 273 -2.91 -20.05 -5.62
N GLY A 274 -2.92 -19.29 -6.73
CA GLY A 274 -1.72 -19.02 -7.52
C GLY A 274 -0.64 -18.29 -6.71
N ILE A 275 -1.02 -17.30 -5.90
CA ILE A 275 -0.10 -16.58 -5.00
C ILE A 275 0.53 -17.58 -3.99
N TYR A 276 -0.28 -18.50 -3.45
CA TYR A 276 0.18 -19.52 -2.51
C TYR A 276 1.15 -20.54 -3.15
N LEU A 277 1.06 -20.82 -4.44
CA LEU A 277 2.02 -21.69 -5.12
C LEU A 277 3.29 -20.95 -5.55
N TRP A 278 3.17 -19.70 -6.04
CA TRP A 278 4.32 -18.93 -6.54
C TRP A 278 5.26 -18.39 -5.46
N HIS A 279 4.77 -18.14 -4.23
CA HIS A 279 5.59 -17.45 -3.23
C HIS A 279 6.86 -18.22 -2.84
N VAL A 280 6.81 -19.56 -2.68
CA VAL A 280 8.00 -20.34 -2.26
C VAL A 280 9.10 -20.32 -3.32
N PRO A 281 8.84 -20.64 -4.61
CA PRO A 281 9.87 -20.52 -5.65
C PRO A 281 10.51 -19.14 -5.78
N LEU A 282 9.72 -18.08 -5.53
CA LEU A 282 10.19 -16.71 -5.62
C LEU A 282 11.02 -16.26 -4.41
N ILE A 283 10.90 -16.85 -3.22
CA ILE A 283 11.64 -16.38 -2.02
C ILE A 283 13.15 -16.39 -2.25
N HIS A 284 13.69 -17.46 -2.85
CA HIS A 284 15.14 -17.57 -3.12
C HIS A 284 15.60 -16.48 -4.09
N HIS A 285 14.99 -16.43 -5.27
CA HIS A 285 15.31 -15.48 -6.33
C HIS A 285 15.10 -14.02 -5.91
N THR A 286 14.04 -13.73 -5.15
CA THR A 286 13.80 -12.37 -4.66
C THR A 286 14.82 -11.96 -3.60
N LYS A 287 15.31 -12.89 -2.76
CA LYS A 287 16.46 -12.62 -1.88
C LYS A 287 17.74 -12.35 -2.67
N GLU A 288 18.01 -13.08 -3.75
CA GLU A 288 19.20 -12.86 -4.60
C GLU A 288 19.15 -11.55 -5.38
N TRP A 289 18.05 -11.23 -6.04
CA TRP A 289 17.94 -10.05 -6.91
C TRP A 289 17.77 -8.74 -6.16
N PHE A 290 17.09 -8.78 -5.02
CA PHE A 290 16.74 -7.59 -4.25
C PHE A 290 17.57 -7.45 -2.96
N GLY A 291 18.28 -8.50 -2.54
CA GLY A 291 19.05 -8.51 -1.28
C GLY A 291 18.17 -8.66 -0.03
N GLU A 292 18.82 -8.74 1.13
CA GLU A 292 18.11 -8.73 2.42
C GLU A 292 17.53 -7.35 2.70
N GLY A 293 16.23 -7.28 2.99
CA GLY A 293 15.55 -6.06 3.48
C GLY A 293 14.70 -5.27 2.48
N LEU A 294 14.78 -5.53 1.17
CA LEU A 294 14.27 -4.59 0.15
C LEU A 294 12.74 -4.53 0.04
N LEU A 295 12.12 -3.68 0.88
CA LEU A 295 10.67 -3.49 1.08
C LEU A 295 9.99 -4.50 2.03
N GLY A 296 10.69 -5.02 3.04
CA GLY A 296 10.00 -5.49 4.23
C GLY A 296 9.39 -4.30 4.99
N PHE A 297 8.09 -4.31 5.33
CA PHE A 297 7.64 -3.51 6.47
C PHE A 297 8.38 -4.04 7.71
N PRO A 298 9.04 -3.21 8.54
CA PRO A 298 9.78 -3.67 9.70
C PRO A 298 8.83 -4.07 10.83
N PHE A 299 8.12 -5.19 10.64
CA PHE A 299 7.52 -5.93 11.73
C PHE A 299 8.63 -6.80 12.35
N ILE A 300 9.25 -6.24 13.40
CA ILE A 300 9.97 -6.90 14.50
C ILE A 300 10.74 -8.17 14.08
N GLY A 301 12.04 -8.01 13.78
CA GLY A 301 13.00 -9.12 13.80
C GLY A 301 13.13 -9.94 12.52
N THR A 302 12.79 -9.41 11.33
CA THR A 302 13.07 -10.10 10.06
C THR A 302 13.83 -9.21 9.06
N THR A 303 14.95 -9.72 8.51
CA THR A 303 15.80 -9.03 7.51
C THR A 303 15.21 -9.11 6.09
N GLY A 304 13.96 -8.65 5.96
CA GLY A 304 13.28 -8.48 4.68
C GLY A 304 12.45 -9.66 4.21
N PHE A 305 11.19 -9.70 4.63
CA PHE A 305 10.17 -10.48 3.93
C PHE A 305 9.38 -9.61 2.95
N GLY A 306 9.48 -9.96 1.67
CA GLY A 306 8.29 -10.42 0.98
C GLY A 306 7.55 -9.46 0.05
N MET A 307 7.79 -8.14 0.02
CA MET A 307 7.04 -7.29 -0.93
C MET A 307 7.34 -7.63 -2.40
N PRO A 308 8.60 -7.72 -2.88
CA PRO A 308 8.87 -8.16 -4.25
C PRO A 308 8.30 -9.56 -4.52
N THR A 309 8.46 -10.48 -3.57
CA THR A 309 7.89 -11.83 -3.61
C THR A 309 6.38 -11.81 -3.78
N ILE A 310 5.65 -10.99 -3.01
CA ILE A 310 4.19 -10.85 -3.06
C ILE A 310 3.76 -10.22 -4.38
N PHE A 311 4.37 -9.11 -4.81
CA PHE A 311 3.99 -8.47 -6.07
C PHE A 311 4.26 -9.37 -7.29
N MET A 312 5.40 -10.07 -7.32
CA MET A 312 5.70 -11.06 -8.37
C MET A 312 4.78 -12.29 -8.28
N SER A 313 4.44 -12.76 -7.08
CA SER A 313 3.46 -13.83 -6.88
C SER A 313 2.08 -13.42 -7.39
N ILE A 314 1.64 -12.18 -7.15
CA ILE A 314 0.37 -11.64 -7.66
C ILE A 314 0.39 -11.54 -9.18
N GLY A 315 1.46 -10.99 -9.76
CA GLY A 315 1.61 -10.86 -11.21
C GLY A 315 1.62 -12.22 -11.92
N LEU A 316 2.42 -13.17 -11.43
CA LEU A 316 2.46 -14.53 -11.96
C LEU A 316 1.15 -15.28 -11.71
N ALA A 317 0.48 -15.09 -10.56
CA ALA A 317 -0.84 -15.64 -10.30
C ALA A 317 -1.89 -15.10 -11.28
N MET A 318 -1.86 -13.81 -11.64
CA MET A 318 -2.76 -13.26 -12.67
C MET A 318 -2.53 -13.93 -14.03
N VAL A 319 -1.28 -14.15 -14.42
CA VAL A 319 -0.93 -14.85 -15.67
C VAL A 319 -1.39 -16.31 -15.63
N THR A 320 -1.07 -17.06 -14.57
CA THR A 320 -1.47 -18.48 -14.46
C THR A 320 -2.97 -18.66 -14.26
N PHE A 321 -3.65 -17.70 -13.64
CA PHE A 321 -5.12 -17.68 -13.55
C PHE A 321 -5.73 -17.64 -14.95
N VAL A 322 -5.29 -16.70 -15.80
CA VAL A 322 -5.77 -16.57 -17.18
C VAL A 322 -5.40 -17.78 -18.05
N VAL A 323 -4.18 -18.29 -17.94
CA VAL A 323 -3.64 -19.33 -18.84
C VAL A 323 -4.01 -20.75 -18.42
N VAL A 324 -4.15 -21.03 -17.12
CA VAL A 324 -4.32 -22.39 -16.58
C VAL A 324 -5.66 -22.56 -15.85
N GLU A 325 -6.02 -21.63 -14.96
CA GLU A 325 -7.24 -21.75 -14.15
C GLU A 325 -8.51 -21.52 -14.98
N LEU A 326 -8.53 -20.54 -15.89
CA LEU A 326 -9.68 -20.28 -16.77
C LEU A 326 -10.02 -21.48 -17.69
N PRO A 327 -9.07 -22.14 -18.39
CA PRO A 327 -9.37 -23.37 -19.13
C PRO A 327 -9.82 -24.53 -18.22
N ALA A 328 -9.22 -24.70 -17.05
CA ALA A 328 -9.61 -25.75 -16.09
C ALA A 328 -11.05 -25.54 -15.58
N ALA A 329 -11.46 -24.29 -15.33
CA ALA A 329 -12.83 -23.94 -14.96
C ALA A 329 -13.84 -24.29 -16.07
N LYS A 330 -13.49 -24.10 -17.35
CA LYS A 330 -14.33 -24.55 -18.47
C LYS A 330 -14.53 -26.06 -18.46
N LEU A 331 -13.48 -26.84 -18.15
CA LEU A 331 -13.56 -28.30 -17.99
C LEU A 331 -14.48 -28.70 -16.82
N ARG A 332 -14.41 -27.99 -15.69
CA ARG A 332 -15.33 -28.18 -14.55
C ARG A 332 -16.79 -27.90 -14.93
N SER A 333 -17.07 -26.87 -15.74
CA SER A 333 -18.44 -26.63 -16.22
C SER A 333 -18.96 -27.77 -17.12
N ALA A 334 -18.08 -28.43 -17.88
CA ALA A 334 -18.45 -29.62 -18.67
C ALA A 334 -18.77 -30.83 -17.78
N VAL A 335 -18.01 -31.05 -16.70
CA VAL A 335 -18.34 -32.05 -15.66
C VAL A 335 -19.68 -31.73 -14.98
N ASP A 336 -19.97 -30.46 -14.72
CA ASP A 336 -21.25 -30.05 -14.13
C ASP A 336 -22.43 -30.22 -15.09
N ARG A 337 -22.24 -30.03 -16.41
CA ARG A 337 -23.24 -30.38 -17.44
C ARG A 337 -23.43 -31.91 -17.55
N TRP A 338 -22.35 -32.68 -17.56
CA TRP A 338 -22.40 -34.16 -17.61
C TRP A 338 -23.09 -34.75 -16.36
N SER A 339 -22.77 -34.26 -15.17
CA SER A 339 -23.40 -34.72 -13.92
C SER A 339 -24.88 -34.35 -13.78
N ARG A 340 -25.35 -33.36 -14.56
CA ARG A 340 -26.76 -32.98 -14.77
C ARG A 340 -27.45 -33.76 -15.90
N GLY A 341 -26.75 -34.68 -16.56
CA GLY A 341 -27.10 -35.20 -17.89
C GLY A 341 -28.54 -35.70 -18.12
N GLN A 342 -29.05 -35.34 -19.31
CA GLN A 342 -30.13 -35.97 -20.08
C GLN A 342 -31.44 -36.30 -19.32
N THR A 343 -32.25 -35.26 -19.12
CA THR A 343 -33.73 -35.36 -19.16
C THR A 343 -34.31 -34.49 -20.28
N SER A 344 -33.67 -34.51 -21.46
CA SER A 344 -34.23 -33.94 -22.70
C SER A 344 -35.11 -35.00 -23.37
N GLY A 345 -36.35 -35.13 -22.92
CA GLY A 345 -37.16 -36.31 -23.27
C GLY A 345 -38.66 -36.26 -23.00
N THR A 346 -39.29 -35.08 -23.02
CA THR A 346 -40.69 -34.82 -23.47
C THR A 346 -40.96 -33.32 -23.33
N GLY A 347 -41.52 -32.68 -24.34
CA GLY A 347 -41.73 -31.23 -24.34
C GLY A 347 -42.86 -30.77 -23.42
N GLY A 348 -42.57 -29.77 -22.60
CA GLY A 348 -43.52 -28.79 -22.07
C GLY A 348 -42.95 -27.38 -22.34
N PRO A 349 -43.77 -26.33 -22.46
CA PRO A 349 -43.26 -24.98 -22.58
C PRO A 349 -42.44 -24.61 -21.33
N ALA A 350 -41.47 -23.71 -21.51
CA ALA A 350 -40.75 -23.16 -20.37
C ALA A 350 -41.69 -22.23 -19.60
N ASP A 351 -42.21 -22.70 -18.48
CA ASP A 351 -42.83 -21.83 -17.49
C ASP A 351 -41.72 -21.00 -16.84
N ASP A 352 -41.89 -19.67 -16.84
CA ASP A 352 -41.01 -18.72 -16.16
C ASP A 352 -41.16 -18.87 -14.63
N GLU A 353 -40.55 -19.90 -14.04
CA GLU A 353 -40.25 -19.88 -12.61
C GLU A 353 -39.22 -18.77 -12.33
N PRO A 354 -39.41 -17.96 -11.28
CA PRO A 354 -38.47 -16.88 -10.96
C PRO A 354 -37.08 -17.46 -10.69
N GLU A 355 -36.05 -16.83 -11.26
CA GLU A 355 -34.65 -17.25 -11.06
C GLU A 355 -34.28 -17.21 -9.56
N ASP A 356 -34.26 -18.38 -8.92
CA ASP A 356 -33.76 -18.55 -7.56
C ASP A 356 -32.28 -18.10 -7.49
N GLU A 357 -32.03 -16.88 -7.01
CA GLU A 357 -30.68 -16.28 -6.91
C GLU A 357 -29.68 -17.08 -6.02
N GLU A 358 -30.14 -18.10 -5.27
CA GLU A 358 -29.31 -19.02 -4.46
C GLU A 358 -28.52 -20.07 -5.28
N GLY A 359 -28.28 -19.80 -6.57
CA GLY A 359 -27.41 -20.59 -7.44
C GLY A 359 -25.93 -20.68 -6.99
N SER A 360 -25.63 -21.70 -6.16
CA SER A 360 -24.28 -22.25 -5.87
C SER A 360 -23.24 -21.28 -5.28
N GLU A 361 -23.46 -20.83 -4.03
CA GLU A 361 -22.50 -20.05 -3.21
C GLU A 361 -21.18 -20.79 -2.80
N LEU A 362 -20.62 -21.66 -3.63
CA LEU A 362 -19.41 -22.43 -3.31
C LEU A 362 -18.21 -22.03 -4.19
N GLY A 363 -17.57 -20.92 -3.82
CA GLY A 363 -16.35 -20.44 -4.47
C GLY A 363 -16.53 -19.85 -5.87
N GLY A 364 -17.77 -19.76 -6.35
CA GLY A 364 -18.13 -19.25 -7.68
C GLY A 364 -17.94 -17.76 -7.89
N GLY A 365 -17.18 -17.07 -7.04
CA GLY A 365 -16.73 -15.70 -7.32
C GLY A 365 -15.86 -15.65 -8.58
N ALA A 366 -15.00 -16.66 -8.78
CA ALA A 366 -14.32 -16.86 -10.05
C ALA A 366 -15.33 -17.24 -11.15
N ASP A 367 -16.18 -18.25 -10.92
CA ASP A 367 -17.10 -18.78 -11.94
C ASP A 367 -18.04 -17.69 -12.51
N ARG A 368 -18.61 -16.79 -11.67
CA ARG A 368 -19.41 -15.63 -12.12
C ARG A 368 -18.56 -14.54 -12.79
N LEU A 369 -17.36 -14.23 -12.27
CA LEU A 369 -16.45 -13.31 -12.98
C LEU A 369 -16.10 -13.84 -14.37
N VAL A 370 -15.96 -15.13 -14.60
CA VAL A 370 -15.55 -15.69 -15.90
C VAL A 370 -16.61 -15.50 -16.99
N GLU A 371 -17.89 -15.51 -16.63
CA GLU A 371 -18.98 -15.22 -17.58
C GLU A 371 -19.18 -13.70 -17.75
N GLU A 372 -18.92 -12.88 -16.72
CA GLU A 372 -19.18 -11.43 -16.73
C GLU A 372 -17.96 -10.55 -17.09
N LEU A 373 -16.73 -11.12 -17.11
CA LEU A 373 -15.46 -10.40 -17.33
C LEU A 373 -15.35 -9.69 -18.69
N PRO A 374 -15.77 -10.27 -19.83
CA PRO A 374 -15.67 -9.60 -21.14
C PRO A 374 -16.44 -8.27 -21.17
N ASP A 375 -17.65 -8.24 -20.59
CA ASP A 375 -18.55 -7.08 -20.68
C ASP A 375 -18.36 -6.07 -19.52
N ARG A 376 -17.89 -6.51 -18.35
CA ARG A 376 -17.71 -5.63 -17.18
C ARG A 376 -16.37 -4.91 -17.10
N MET A 377 -15.35 -5.34 -17.85
CA MET A 377 -14.00 -4.74 -17.74
C MET A 377 -13.93 -3.26 -18.19
N TRP A 378 -14.96 -2.75 -18.88
CA TRP A 378 -14.92 -1.44 -19.55
C TRP A 378 -15.95 -0.39 -19.09
N ARG A 379 -16.73 -0.64 -18.01
CA ARG A 379 -17.73 0.32 -17.49
C ARG A 379 -17.36 0.84 -16.08
N PRO A 380 -16.90 2.10 -15.93
CA PRO A 380 -16.42 2.65 -14.65
C PRO A 380 -17.51 3.00 -13.62
N ASP A 381 -18.79 2.74 -13.92
CA ASP A 381 -19.95 3.36 -13.29
C ASP A 381 -20.87 2.40 -12.48
N LEU A 382 -20.54 1.10 -12.37
CA LEU A 382 -21.32 0.12 -11.59
C LEU A 382 -20.71 -0.23 -10.22
N LYS A 383 -21.59 -0.32 -9.21
CA LYS A 383 -21.24 -0.78 -7.85
C LYS A 383 -21.00 -2.29 -7.85
N ALA A 384 -19.89 -2.73 -7.25
CA ALA A 384 -19.59 -4.15 -7.10
C ALA A 384 -20.66 -4.87 -6.23
N PRO A 385 -21.12 -6.08 -6.63
CA PRO A 385 -22.08 -6.85 -5.84
C PRO A 385 -21.47 -7.31 -4.50
N VAL A 386 -22.22 -7.16 -3.41
CA VAL A 386 -21.76 -7.46 -2.05
C VAL A 386 -22.16 -8.89 -1.68
N TYR A 387 -21.37 -9.87 -2.12
CA TYR A 387 -21.59 -11.29 -1.81
C TYR A 387 -21.16 -11.67 -0.39
N VAL A 388 -21.94 -11.24 0.60
CA VAL A 388 -21.90 -11.77 1.98
C VAL A 388 -23.34 -11.87 2.51
N HIS A 389 -24.11 -12.88 2.08
CA HIS A 389 -25.44 -13.15 2.63
C HIS A 389 -25.39 -13.85 4.01
N ASN A 390 -24.87 -13.14 5.01
CA ASN A 390 -25.15 -13.48 6.41
C ASN A 390 -26.52 -12.93 6.80
N VAL A 391 -27.48 -13.83 7.05
CA VAL A 391 -28.84 -13.53 7.54
C VAL A 391 -28.76 -13.04 8.98
N GLY A 392 -29.34 -11.88 9.26
CA GLY A 392 -29.19 -11.24 10.58
C GLY A 392 -29.81 -9.86 10.74
N GLU A 393 -30.87 -9.57 9.98
CA GLU A 393 -31.86 -8.53 10.24
C GLU A 393 -33.16 -9.12 9.68
N GLY A 394 -34.10 -9.46 10.57
CA GLY A 394 -35.52 -9.37 10.23
C GLY A 394 -35.97 -7.99 10.67
N ASP A 395 -37.01 -7.45 10.03
CA ASP A 395 -37.49 -6.11 10.34
C ASP A 395 -38.07 -6.04 11.76
N ASP A 396 -37.30 -5.46 12.68
CA ASP A 396 -37.83 -4.94 13.94
C ASP A 396 -38.44 -3.56 13.66
N ALA A 397 -39.54 -3.55 12.92
CA ALA A 397 -40.37 -2.38 12.64
C ALA A 397 -41.72 -2.52 13.38
N TYR A 398 -41.77 -1.99 14.61
CA TYR A 398 -42.95 -1.65 15.39
C TYR A 398 -42.73 -0.17 15.82
N SER A 399 -43.59 0.81 15.53
CA SER A 399 -45.00 0.98 15.98
C SER A 399 -45.10 0.81 17.51
N ASP A 400 -45.48 1.77 18.36
CA ASP A 400 -45.97 3.15 18.24
C ASP A 400 -45.27 4.00 19.34
N ALA A 401 -45.47 5.30 19.58
CA ALA A 401 -46.36 6.37 19.07
C ALA A 401 -45.55 7.71 19.10
N GLU A 402 -46.03 8.95 18.99
CA GLU A 402 -47.37 9.58 18.90
C GLU A 402 -47.31 10.71 17.85
N ALA A 403 -48.42 10.99 17.17
CA ALA A 403 -48.63 12.22 16.40
C ALA A 403 -49.97 12.85 16.84
N PRO A 404 -50.01 14.14 17.23
CA PRO A 404 -51.27 14.83 17.47
C PRO A 404 -52.00 15.10 16.14
N LEU A 405 -53.30 14.89 16.14
CA LEU A 405 -54.24 15.24 15.06
C LEU A 405 -54.72 16.69 15.19
N ASP A 406 -55.24 17.22 14.07
CA ASP A 406 -56.07 18.42 13.92
C ASP A 406 -55.39 19.78 14.27
N ASP A 407 -55.68 20.92 13.62
CA ASP A 407 -56.93 21.36 12.99
C ASP A 407 -56.88 21.68 11.49
N VAL A 408 -58.07 21.64 10.87
CA VAL A 408 -58.41 22.19 9.55
C VAL A 408 -59.09 23.55 9.71
N VAL A 409 -58.64 24.57 8.98
CA VAL A 409 -59.52 25.67 8.51
C VAL A 409 -59.18 25.99 7.06
N ILE A 410 -60.23 26.10 6.24
CA ILE A 410 -60.18 26.50 4.82
C ILE A 410 -60.70 27.94 4.73
N ASP A 411 -59.95 28.79 4.02
CA ASP A 411 -60.46 29.87 3.15
C ASP A 411 -59.26 30.34 2.29
N GLY A 412 -59.38 30.66 1.00
CA GLY A 412 -60.58 30.73 0.18
C GLY A 412 -60.58 32.00 -0.66
N ASP A 413 -59.97 32.00 -1.84
CA ASP A 413 -60.34 32.97 -2.89
C ASP A 413 -59.97 32.53 -4.32
N HIS A 414 -60.77 33.02 -5.27
CA HIS A 414 -60.87 32.66 -6.71
C HIS A 414 -59.88 33.45 -7.62
N PRO A 415 -59.92 33.34 -8.97
CA PRO A 415 -60.08 32.17 -9.87
C PRO A 415 -58.98 32.13 -10.98
N ALA A 416 -59.18 31.32 -12.03
CA ALA A 416 -58.25 31.09 -13.15
C ALA A 416 -58.13 32.26 -14.17
N ASP A 417 -57.02 32.27 -14.93
CA ASP A 417 -57.04 32.67 -16.36
C ASP A 417 -55.92 32.00 -17.19
N GLU A 418 -56.13 31.87 -18.50
CA GLU A 418 -55.50 30.91 -19.41
C GLU A 418 -54.25 31.45 -20.14
N ARG A 419 -53.04 30.89 -19.93
CA ARG A 419 -51.86 31.11 -20.83
C ARG A 419 -50.87 29.92 -20.96
N GLU A 420 -51.35 28.75 -21.36
CA GLU A 420 -50.52 27.78 -22.09
C GLU A 420 -51.10 27.62 -23.50
N PRO A 421 -50.42 28.15 -24.55
CA PRO A 421 -49.48 27.29 -25.27
C PRO A 421 -48.28 28.06 -25.88
N ALA A 422 -47.53 28.84 -25.09
CA ALA A 422 -46.38 29.62 -25.59
C ALA A 422 -44.99 29.11 -25.13
N LEU A 423 -44.93 28.30 -24.06
CA LEU A 423 -43.65 27.89 -23.44
C LEU A 423 -42.97 26.68 -24.11
N ALA A 424 -43.73 25.83 -24.83
CA ALA A 424 -43.20 24.64 -25.48
C ALA A 424 -42.25 24.94 -26.67
N ALA A 425 -42.39 26.11 -27.33
CA ALA A 425 -41.59 26.47 -28.50
C ALA A 425 -40.27 27.19 -28.16
N ALA A 426 -40.19 27.87 -27.00
CA ALA A 426 -39.00 28.66 -26.62
C ALA A 426 -37.83 27.81 -26.10
N GLY A 427 -38.12 26.66 -25.48
CA GLY A 427 -37.10 25.78 -24.90
C GLY A 427 -36.15 25.12 -25.90
N ALA A 428 -36.59 24.92 -27.15
CA ALA A 428 -35.79 24.23 -28.18
C ALA A 428 -34.74 25.14 -28.84
N SER A 429 -35.01 26.45 -28.98
CA SER A 429 -34.08 27.38 -29.65
C SER A 429 -32.94 27.84 -28.72
N ALA A 430 -33.25 28.09 -27.44
CA ALA A 430 -32.27 28.58 -26.46
C ALA A 430 -31.17 27.55 -26.10
N ALA A 431 -31.43 26.26 -26.27
CA ALA A 431 -30.46 25.20 -25.96
C ALA A 431 -29.24 25.17 -26.92
N THR A 432 -29.39 25.72 -28.13
CA THR A 432 -28.39 25.54 -29.20
C THR A 432 -27.34 26.66 -29.21
N GLU A 433 -27.74 27.93 -29.03
CA GLU A 433 -26.83 29.09 -29.07
C GLU A 433 -25.94 29.25 -27.82
N VAL A 434 -26.41 28.82 -26.64
CA VAL A 434 -25.68 28.98 -25.37
C VAL A 434 -24.36 28.17 -25.35
N SER A 435 -24.24 27.13 -26.20
CA SER A 435 -23.07 26.25 -26.27
C SER A 435 -21.77 26.93 -26.75
N GLY A 436 -21.88 27.97 -27.59
CA GLY A 436 -20.74 28.69 -28.18
C GLY A 436 -20.33 29.93 -27.38
N LEU A 437 -21.31 30.76 -27.02
CA LEU A 437 -21.06 31.99 -26.25
C LEU A 437 -20.61 31.70 -24.82
N GLY A 438 -21.16 30.68 -24.16
CA GLY A 438 -20.72 30.28 -22.82
C GLY A 438 -19.24 29.89 -22.78
N LYS A 439 -18.73 29.13 -23.77
CA LYS A 439 -17.32 28.73 -23.83
C LYS A 439 -16.37 29.90 -24.13
N ARG A 440 -16.74 30.84 -25.02
CA ARG A 440 -15.94 32.04 -25.30
C ARG A 440 -16.02 33.10 -24.19
N ALA A 441 -17.14 33.19 -23.48
CA ALA A 441 -17.28 34.06 -22.31
C ALA A 441 -16.53 33.49 -21.09
N LEU A 442 -16.51 32.16 -20.91
CA LEU A 442 -15.68 31.52 -19.88
C LEU A 442 -14.17 31.54 -20.22
N SER A 443 -13.78 31.51 -21.50
CA SER A 443 -12.38 31.73 -21.87
C SER A 443 -11.97 33.18 -21.58
N ARG A 444 -12.77 34.18 -22.00
CA ARG A 444 -12.50 35.60 -21.74
C ARG A 444 -12.59 35.99 -20.27
N ALA A 445 -13.60 35.55 -19.51
CA ALA A 445 -13.66 35.77 -18.07
C ALA A 445 -12.52 35.05 -17.31
N GLY A 446 -11.94 33.99 -17.91
CA GLY A 446 -10.69 33.40 -17.46
C GLY A 446 -9.47 34.27 -17.76
N GLU A 447 -9.43 34.94 -18.91
CA GLU A 447 -8.35 35.83 -19.38
C GLU A 447 -8.36 37.21 -18.69
N ASP A 448 -9.54 37.78 -18.45
CA ASP A 448 -9.77 39.08 -17.79
C ASP A 448 -9.55 39.03 -16.26
N ALA A 449 -9.27 37.84 -15.71
CA ALA A 449 -8.78 37.68 -14.35
C ALA A 449 -7.37 38.28 -14.22
N ASN A 450 -7.33 39.61 -13.99
CA ASN A 450 -6.18 40.50 -13.78
C ASN A 450 -4.81 39.77 -13.79
N PRO A 451 -3.89 40.05 -14.74
CA PRO A 451 -2.58 39.41 -14.80
C PRO A 451 -1.78 39.41 -13.49
N GLN A 452 -2.04 40.36 -12.58
CA GLN A 452 -1.48 40.42 -11.24
C GLN A 452 -2.00 39.32 -10.28
N LEU A 453 -3.20 38.77 -10.50
CA LEU A 453 -3.75 37.65 -9.71
C LEU A 453 -3.20 36.29 -10.15
N ARG A 454 -2.82 36.11 -11.42
CA ARG A 454 -2.19 34.86 -11.91
C ARG A 454 -0.72 34.69 -11.49
N ALA A 455 -0.01 35.77 -11.12
CA ALA A 455 1.47 35.77 -11.12
C ALA A 455 2.20 36.02 -9.78
N VAL A 456 1.54 36.44 -8.68
CA VAL A 456 2.22 37.29 -7.68
C VAL A 456 2.79 36.64 -6.40
N TRP A 457 2.60 35.33 -6.14
CA TRP A 457 3.01 34.72 -4.84
C TRP A 457 3.81 33.40 -4.92
N CYS A 458 4.93 33.41 -5.67
CA CYS A 458 6.04 32.44 -5.52
C CYS A 458 7.44 33.09 -5.61
N GLU A 459 7.56 34.38 -5.95
CA GLU A 459 8.86 35.00 -6.28
C GLU A 459 9.93 34.93 -5.16
N PRO A 460 9.62 35.08 -3.85
CA PRO A 460 10.63 34.89 -2.80
C PRO A 460 11.15 33.44 -2.73
N ILE A 461 10.32 32.47 -3.10
CA ILE A 461 10.68 31.04 -3.10
C ILE A 461 11.54 30.69 -4.31
N ASP A 462 11.38 31.36 -5.45
CA ASP A 462 12.34 31.30 -6.56
C ASP A 462 13.73 31.78 -6.10
N GLY A 463 13.78 32.89 -5.35
CA GLY A 463 15.00 33.37 -4.70
C GLY A 463 15.65 32.31 -3.79
N PHE A 464 14.87 31.70 -2.89
CA PHE A 464 15.36 30.60 -2.06
C PHE A 464 15.85 29.40 -2.86
N ARG A 465 15.12 28.99 -3.90
CA ARG A 465 15.48 27.83 -4.73
C ARG A 465 16.82 28.04 -5.44
N ALA A 466 17.04 29.24 -5.96
CA ALA A 466 18.30 29.64 -6.57
C ALA A 466 19.47 29.64 -5.56
N ILE A 467 19.26 30.22 -4.38
CA ILE A 467 20.27 30.27 -3.30
C ILE A 467 20.60 28.86 -2.79
N CYS A 468 19.59 28.01 -2.56
CA CYS A 468 19.79 26.64 -2.09
C CYS A 468 20.55 25.79 -3.10
N ALA A 469 20.30 25.96 -4.41
CA ALA A 469 21.05 25.25 -5.45
C ALA A 469 22.54 25.63 -5.43
N CYS A 470 22.86 26.93 -5.33
CA CYS A 470 24.26 27.39 -5.30
C CYS A 470 24.98 26.97 -4.00
N LEU A 471 24.31 27.07 -2.86
CA LEU A 471 24.87 26.63 -1.58
C LEU A 471 25.03 25.10 -1.51
N ALA A 472 24.21 24.33 -2.23
CA ALA A 472 24.40 22.89 -2.38
C ALA A 472 25.68 22.56 -3.16
N VAL A 473 26.02 23.33 -4.21
CA VAL A 473 27.34 23.20 -4.89
C VAL A 473 28.46 23.45 -3.88
N ILE A 474 28.41 24.57 -3.15
CA ILE A 474 29.43 24.96 -2.16
C ILE A 474 29.62 23.89 -1.06
N GLY A 475 28.53 23.36 -0.49
CA GLY A 475 28.61 22.31 0.52
C GLY A 475 29.23 21.00 -0.01
N HIS A 476 28.96 20.63 -1.26
CA HIS A 476 29.61 19.49 -1.89
C HIS A 476 31.06 19.78 -2.30
N THR A 477 31.41 21.04 -2.58
CA THR A 477 32.81 21.45 -2.76
C THR A 477 33.61 21.23 -1.47
N PHE A 478 33.08 21.63 -0.30
CA PHE A 478 33.75 21.38 0.99
C PHE A 478 33.93 19.88 1.27
N LEU A 479 32.95 19.05 0.88
CA LEU A 479 33.06 17.59 0.96
C LEU A 479 34.12 17.03 0.00
N ALA A 480 34.19 17.54 -1.24
CA ALA A 480 35.11 17.05 -2.26
C ALA A 480 36.57 17.48 -2.03
N THR A 481 36.81 18.62 -1.38
CA THR A 481 38.16 19.10 -1.03
C THR A 481 38.59 18.69 0.38
N GLY A 482 37.67 18.23 1.22
CA GLY A 482 37.92 18.00 2.65
C GLY A 482 38.17 19.27 3.47
N ILE A 483 38.07 20.47 2.87
CA ILE A 483 38.34 21.73 3.56
C ILE A 483 37.05 22.24 4.21
N ILE A 484 36.90 21.94 5.50
CA ILE A 484 35.76 22.35 6.33
C ILE A 484 36.08 23.70 7.03
N PRO A 485 35.46 24.83 6.64
CA PRO A 485 35.83 26.15 7.18
C PRO A 485 35.50 26.37 8.65
N PHE A 486 34.52 25.66 9.21
CA PHE A 486 34.21 25.64 10.65
C PHE A 486 33.34 24.43 11.01
N ALA A 487 33.41 23.98 12.26
CA ALA A 487 32.63 22.85 12.78
C ALA A 487 31.12 23.09 12.59
N GLY A 488 30.39 22.08 12.09
CA GLY A 488 28.96 22.18 11.82
C GLY A 488 28.55 23.00 10.59
N VAL A 489 29.47 23.49 9.74
CA VAL A 489 29.08 24.17 8.48
C VAL A 489 28.22 23.28 7.58
N LEU A 490 28.58 22.00 7.44
CA LEU A 490 27.79 21.01 6.70
C LEU A 490 26.44 20.72 7.38
N HIS A 491 26.35 20.91 8.69
CA HIS A 491 25.10 20.80 9.43
C HIS A 491 24.11 21.90 9.08
N VAL A 492 24.58 23.14 9.06
CA VAL A 492 23.80 24.31 8.65
C VAL A 492 23.43 24.22 7.16
N LEU A 493 24.35 23.79 6.29
CA LEU A 493 24.06 23.61 4.86
C LEU A 493 23.09 22.44 4.58
N GLY A 494 22.97 21.43 5.45
CA GLY A 494 21.97 20.37 5.27
C GLY A 494 20.51 20.84 5.42
N ILE A 495 20.26 22.01 6.04
CA ILE A 495 18.93 22.67 6.06
C ILE A 495 18.36 22.84 4.64
N LEU A 496 19.24 23.06 3.65
CA LEU A 496 18.89 23.31 2.26
C LEU A 496 18.12 22.12 1.64
N VAL A 497 18.45 20.89 2.02
CA VAL A 497 17.77 19.68 1.53
C VAL A 497 16.35 19.58 2.10
N ALA A 498 16.18 19.89 3.39
CA ALA A 498 14.87 19.97 4.03
C ALA A 498 14.00 21.10 3.43
N LEU A 499 14.60 22.24 3.07
CA LEU A 499 13.93 23.31 2.32
C LEU A 499 13.47 22.84 0.94
N PHE A 500 14.31 22.12 0.20
CA PHE A 500 13.92 21.60 -1.12
C PHE A 500 12.70 20.68 -1.03
N PHE A 501 12.63 19.74 -0.07
CA PHE A 501 11.43 18.91 0.13
C PHE A 501 10.18 19.74 0.46
N ALA A 502 10.31 20.73 1.36
CA ALA A 502 9.20 21.60 1.74
C ALA A 502 8.72 22.50 0.59
N ILE A 503 9.65 23.06 -0.21
CA ILE A 503 9.35 23.88 -1.40
C ILE A 503 8.63 23.03 -2.45
N SER A 504 9.09 21.80 -2.72
CA SER A 504 8.43 20.91 -3.66
C SER A 504 7.01 20.56 -3.21
N ALA A 505 6.79 20.22 -1.94
CA ALA A 505 5.42 20.05 -1.41
C ALA A 505 4.56 21.31 -1.57
N PHE A 506 5.12 22.49 -1.24
CA PHE A 506 4.39 23.75 -1.32
C PHE A 506 3.93 24.09 -2.75
N VAL A 507 4.83 24.02 -3.73
CA VAL A 507 4.53 24.38 -5.12
C VAL A 507 3.59 23.36 -5.76
N LEU A 508 3.79 22.07 -5.49
CA LEU A 508 3.09 20.99 -6.19
C LEU A 508 1.70 20.69 -5.65
N TYR A 509 1.46 20.93 -4.36
CA TYR A 509 0.19 20.63 -3.72
C TYR A 509 -0.83 21.79 -3.80
N GLN A 510 -0.37 23.03 -4.05
CA GLN A 510 -1.23 24.21 -4.22
C GLN A 510 -2.39 24.01 -5.21
N PRO A 511 -2.19 23.52 -6.46
CA PRO A 511 -3.28 23.36 -7.43
C PRO A 511 -4.37 22.38 -6.98
N PHE A 512 -4.02 21.37 -6.18
CA PHE A 512 -4.98 20.41 -5.63
C PHE A 512 -5.82 21.02 -4.51
N ILE A 513 -5.19 21.77 -3.59
CA ILE A 513 -5.92 22.53 -2.56
C ILE A 513 -6.84 23.57 -3.21
N GLU A 514 -6.34 24.33 -4.19
CA GLU A 514 -7.09 25.39 -4.87
C GLU A 514 -8.29 24.83 -5.64
N ALA A 515 -8.13 23.69 -6.32
CA ALA A 515 -9.23 23.00 -6.98
C ALA A 515 -10.31 22.57 -5.97
N ASP A 516 -9.93 21.88 -4.89
CA ASP A 516 -10.88 21.35 -3.92
C ASP A 516 -11.63 22.44 -3.14
N VAL A 517 -10.93 23.49 -2.74
CA VAL A 517 -11.52 24.58 -1.95
C VAL A 517 -12.43 25.45 -2.83
N ARG A 518 -12.12 25.65 -4.12
CA ARG A 518 -13.03 26.32 -5.07
C ARG A 518 -14.11 25.41 -5.66
N GLY A 519 -14.02 24.09 -5.52
CA GLY A 519 -14.91 23.14 -6.18
C GLY A 519 -14.69 23.00 -7.69
N LEU A 520 -13.49 23.32 -8.17
CA LEU A 520 -13.07 23.14 -9.56
C LEU A 520 -12.63 21.67 -9.79
N PRO A 521 -12.63 21.18 -11.05
CA PRO A 521 -12.06 19.88 -11.36
C PRO A 521 -10.57 19.82 -10.95
N ARG A 522 -10.17 18.74 -10.26
CA ARG A 522 -8.77 18.51 -9.90
C ARG A 522 -7.89 18.32 -11.13
N PRO A 523 -6.58 18.62 -11.04
CA PRO A 523 -5.60 18.13 -12.01
C PRO A 523 -5.69 16.60 -12.12
N ALA A 524 -5.87 16.08 -13.34
CA ALA A 524 -5.89 14.65 -13.59
C ALA A 524 -4.55 14.00 -13.18
N ALA A 525 -4.60 12.92 -12.40
CA ALA A 525 -3.42 12.28 -11.82
C ALA A 525 -2.39 11.84 -12.90
N ILE A 526 -2.87 11.16 -13.94
CA ILE A 526 -2.03 10.73 -15.08
C ILE A 526 -1.36 11.92 -15.75
N GLY A 527 -2.12 12.95 -16.13
CA GLY A 527 -1.56 14.16 -16.76
C GLY A 527 -0.60 14.94 -15.83
N PHE A 528 -0.80 14.88 -14.51
CA PHE A 528 0.17 15.40 -13.54
C PHE A 528 1.47 14.58 -13.56
N TRP A 529 1.40 13.25 -13.47
CA TRP A 529 2.58 12.38 -13.50
C TRP A 529 3.36 12.47 -14.80
N VAL A 530 2.69 12.44 -15.97
CA VAL A 530 3.35 12.60 -17.29
C VAL A 530 4.11 13.93 -17.38
N ARG A 531 3.49 15.05 -16.96
CA ARG A 531 4.18 16.35 -16.94
C ARG A 531 5.39 16.40 -15.99
N ARG A 532 5.39 15.63 -14.90
CA ARG A 532 6.53 15.54 -13.98
C ARG A 532 7.63 14.66 -14.55
N LEU A 533 7.27 13.49 -15.09
CA LEU A 533 8.18 12.57 -15.74
C LEU A 533 8.92 13.25 -16.92
N LEU A 534 8.19 13.88 -17.84
CA LEU A 534 8.79 14.57 -18.99
C LEU A 534 9.68 15.76 -18.62
N ARG A 535 9.45 16.38 -17.45
CA ARG A 535 10.26 17.51 -16.96
C ARG A 535 11.57 17.09 -16.30
N ILE A 536 11.64 15.86 -15.79
CA ILE A 536 12.71 15.41 -14.87
C ILE A 536 13.49 14.26 -15.47
N TYR A 537 12.81 13.29 -16.07
CA TYR A 537 13.43 12.06 -16.57
C TYR A 537 14.44 12.30 -17.71
N PRO A 538 14.20 13.18 -18.71
CA PRO A 538 15.18 13.40 -19.78
C PRO A 538 16.49 13.98 -19.24
N LEU A 539 16.40 14.98 -18.35
CA LEU A 539 17.56 15.56 -17.66
C LEU A 539 18.28 14.54 -16.78
N PHE A 540 17.53 13.81 -15.95
CA PHE A 540 18.09 12.78 -15.07
C PHE A 540 18.78 11.66 -15.84
N ALA A 541 18.13 11.08 -16.85
CA ALA A 541 18.69 9.99 -17.65
C ALA A 541 19.92 10.46 -18.42
N PHE A 542 19.91 11.67 -18.99
CA PHE A 542 21.07 12.25 -19.68
C PHE A 542 22.24 12.52 -18.72
N ALA A 543 21.98 13.12 -17.56
CA ALA A 543 23.00 13.34 -16.53
C ALA A 543 23.56 12.00 -16.03
N LEU A 544 22.71 11.05 -15.61
CA LEU A 544 23.12 9.72 -15.15
C LEU A 544 23.94 8.97 -16.21
N THR A 545 23.56 9.05 -17.49
CA THR A 545 24.37 8.48 -18.59
C THR A 545 25.77 9.11 -18.63
N ALA A 546 25.86 10.44 -18.50
CA ALA A 546 27.15 11.14 -18.45
C ALA A 546 28.00 10.74 -17.22
N TYR A 547 27.41 10.59 -16.03
CA TYR A 547 28.10 10.03 -14.85
C TYR A 547 28.68 8.64 -15.16
N LEU A 548 27.86 7.72 -15.65
CA LEU A 548 28.27 6.35 -15.93
C LEU A 548 29.32 6.26 -17.05
N LEU A 549 29.31 7.17 -18.02
CA LEU A 549 30.33 7.21 -19.08
C LEU A 549 31.66 7.81 -18.60
N ILE A 550 31.62 8.96 -17.93
CA ILE A 550 32.80 9.76 -17.55
C ILE A 550 33.48 9.24 -16.29
N LEU A 551 32.73 8.65 -15.35
CA LEU A 551 33.24 8.12 -14.08
C LEU A 551 33.00 6.59 -14.04
N PRO A 552 33.95 5.75 -14.52
CA PRO A 552 33.74 4.29 -14.55
C PRO A 552 33.55 3.65 -13.17
N GLU A 553 34.12 4.24 -12.12
CA GLU A 553 34.10 3.73 -10.75
C GLU A 553 32.69 3.65 -10.15
N VAL A 554 31.81 4.59 -10.51
CA VAL A 554 30.41 4.63 -10.04
C VAL A 554 29.50 3.65 -10.80
N ARG A 555 30.00 2.87 -11.77
CA ARG A 555 29.20 1.89 -12.50
C ARG A 555 28.73 0.75 -11.58
N PRO A 556 27.45 0.34 -11.61
CA PRO A 556 27.00 -0.86 -10.92
C PRO A 556 27.67 -2.13 -11.46
N ASP A 557 27.89 -3.09 -10.58
CA ASP A 557 28.63 -4.32 -10.88
C ASP A 557 27.74 -5.38 -11.61
N ASN A 558 26.41 -5.15 -11.67
CA ASN A 558 25.46 -6.00 -12.39
C ASN A 558 24.41 -5.20 -13.18
N TRP A 559 23.83 -5.81 -14.22
CA TRP A 559 22.83 -5.18 -15.10
C TRP A 559 21.60 -4.67 -14.34
N TRP A 560 21.20 -5.37 -13.27
CA TRP A 560 20.06 -5.01 -12.42
C TRP A 560 20.32 -3.72 -11.62
N GLY A 561 21.57 -3.42 -11.30
CA GLY A 561 21.98 -2.14 -10.73
C GLY A 561 21.69 -0.96 -11.67
N TYR A 562 21.97 -1.11 -12.97
CA TYR A 562 21.62 -0.09 -13.97
C TYR A 562 20.10 0.13 -14.03
N VAL A 563 19.30 -0.96 -14.07
CA VAL A 563 17.83 -0.86 -14.06
C VAL A 563 17.33 -0.13 -12.82
N ARG A 564 17.89 -0.43 -11.63
CA ARG A 564 17.54 0.27 -10.39
C ARG A 564 17.90 1.75 -10.41
N LEU A 565 19.05 2.14 -10.98
CA LEU A 565 19.40 3.56 -11.18
C LEU A 565 18.41 4.27 -12.12
N TYR A 566 18.14 3.71 -13.30
CA TYR A 566 17.24 4.32 -14.31
C TYR A 566 15.75 4.32 -13.91
N LEU A 567 15.35 3.62 -12.84
CA LEU A 567 13.99 3.59 -12.31
C LEU A 567 13.81 4.34 -10.97
N PHE A 568 14.80 5.13 -10.52
CA PHE A 568 14.79 5.81 -9.21
C PHE A 568 14.71 4.87 -8.00
N LEU A 569 15.24 3.66 -8.12
CA LEU A 569 15.26 2.64 -7.06
C LEU A 569 16.60 2.56 -6.30
N GLN A 570 17.51 3.51 -6.55
CA GLN A 570 18.84 3.59 -5.93
C GLN A 570 18.78 3.56 -4.39
N ILE A 571 17.81 4.27 -3.80
CA ILE A 571 17.63 4.39 -2.33
C ILE A 571 17.25 3.10 -1.61
N PHE A 572 16.92 2.02 -2.33
CA PHE A 572 16.52 0.76 -1.72
C PHE A 572 17.66 -0.26 -1.63
N GLY A 573 18.72 -0.15 -2.44
CA GLY A 573 19.84 -1.11 -2.46
C GLY A 573 21.06 -0.58 -1.71
N ARG A 574 21.58 -1.34 -0.72
CA ARG A 574 22.78 -0.99 0.08
C ARG A 574 23.96 -0.61 -0.80
N GLU A 575 24.22 -1.42 -1.83
CA GLU A 575 25.32 -1.26 -2.78
C GLU A 575 25.15 -0.08 -3.75
N LEU A 576 23.91 0.42 -3.92
CA LEU A 576 23.59 1.56 -4.79
C LEU A 576 23.48 2.88 -4.00
N SER A 577 23.15 2.82 -2.71
CA SER A 577 23.22 3.98 -1.80
C SER A 577 24.67 4.40 -1.49
N GLY A 578 25.62 3.46 -1.50
CA GLY A 578 27.04 3.70 -1.23
C GLY A 578 27.83 4.18 -2.44
N PHE A 579 27.54 5.38 -2.94
CA PHE A 579 28.27 6.10 -4.02
C PHE A 579 28.21 5.53 -5.45
N LYS A 580 27.63 4.35 -5.70
CA LYS A 580 27.38 3.88 -7.08
C LYS A 580 26.26 4.69 -7.76
N GLY A 581 26.39 4.92 -9.07
CA GLY A 581 25.51 5.76 -9.87
C GLY A 581 25.74 7.24 -9.62
N MET A 582 24.75 7.90 -9.02
CA MET A 582 24.76 9.34 -8.78
C MET A 582 24.50 9.62 -7.30
N PRO A 583 25.51 10.03 -6.50
CA PRO A 583 25.35 10.12 -5.05
C PRO A 583 24.25 11.10 -4.60
N SER A 584 23.99 12.17 -5.34
CA SER A 584 22.89 13.13 -5.08
C SER A 584 21.50 12.65 -5.48
N ALA A 585 21.34 11.58 -6.27
CA ALA A 585 20.04 11.18 -6.80
C ALA A 585 19.03 10.67 -5.75
N TRP A 586 19.46 10.39 -4.51
CA TRP A 586 18.57 9.97 -3.42
C TRP A 586 17.45 10.98 -3.14
N TYR A 587 17.75 12.29 -3.20
CA TYR A 587 16.76 13.36 -3.06
C TYR A 587 15.68 13.25 -4.15
N LEU A 588 16.11 13.03 -5.39
CA LEU A 588 15.21 12.97 -6.54
C LEU A 588 14.34 11.71 -6.51
N CYS A 589 14.89 10.58 -6.03
CA CYS A 589 14.10 9.35 -5.78
C CYS A 589 12.96 9.63 -4.77
N ASN A 590 13.26 10.33 -3.67
CA ASN A 590 12.26 10.74 -2.69
C ASN A 590 11.22 11.70 -3.27
N GLU A 591 11.63 12.64 -4.13
CA GLU A 591 10.72 13.56 -4.80
C GLU A 591 9.76 12.84 -5.75
N VAL A 592 10.25 11.88 -6.55
CA VAL A 592 9.45 11.06 -7.46
C VAL A 592 8.41 10.24 -6.69
N ILE A 593 8.79 9.61 -5.57
CA ILE A 593 7.86 8.89 -4.69
C ILE A 593 6.78 9.85 -4.15
N PHE A 594 7.15 11.05 -3.70
CA PHE A 594 6.21 12.06 -3.24
C PHE A 594 5.24 12.52 -4.35
N TYR A 595 5.66 12.56 -5.62
CA TYR A 595 4.77 12.87 -6.74
C TYR A 595 3.68 11.82 -6.96
N PHE A 596 3.98 10.53 -6.74
CA PHE A 596 2.96 9.49 -6.75
C PHE A 596 1.98 9.63 -5.57
N LEU A 597 2.46 10.07 -4.41
CA LEU A 597 1.62 10.33 -3.24
C LEU A 597 0.68 11.54 -3.41
N ILE A 598 1.09 12.63 -4.08
CA ILE A 598 0.31 13.89 -4.15
C ILE A 598 -1.18 13.68 -4.55
N PRO A 599 -1.52 13.01 -5.68
CA PRO A 599 -2.93 12.83 -6.04
C PRO A 599 -3.70 11.93 -5.07
N LEU A 600 -3.02 10.98 -4.40
CA LEU A 600 -3.61 10.10 -3.40
C LEU A 600 -3.91 10.86 -2.09
N LEU A 601 -3.00 11.72 -1.65
CA LEU A 601 -3.17 12.60 -0.49
C LEU A 601 -4.30 13.61 -0.71
N ALA A 602 -4.36 14.23 -1.90
CA ALA A 602 -5.46 15.12 -2.27
C ALA A 602 -6.81 14.38 -2.32
N LEU A 603 -6.86 13.18 -2.90
CA LEU A 603 -8.06 12.35 -2.91
C LEU A 603 -8.49 11.91 -1.50
N ALA A 604 -7.53 11.65 -0.60
CA ALA A 604 -7.82 11.36 0.81
C ALA A 604 -8.39 12.58 1.55
N ALA A 605 -7.81 13.77 1.36
CA ALA A 605 -8.33 15.03 1.91
C ALA A 605 -9.76 15.28 1.47
N ALA A 606 -10.01 15.12 0.17
CA ALA A 606 -11.32 15.25 -0.44
C ALA A 606 -12.33 14.28 0.16
N ARG A 607 -12.04 12.98 0.16
CA ARG A 607 -12.92 11.93 0.71
C ARG A 607 -13.22 12.17 2.19
N TRP A 608 -12.23 12.60 2.97
CA TRP A 608 -12.43 12.97 4.37
C TRP A 608 -13.40 14.15 4.52
N SER A 609 -13.26 15.18 3.67
CA SER A 609 -14.18 16.33 3.66
C SER A 609 -15.60 15.97 3.21
N THR A 610 -15.78 15.09 2.22
CA THR A 610 -17.11 14.70 1.72
C THR A 610 -17.87 13.72 2.61
N ASN A 611 -17.16 12.92 3.42
CA ASN A 611 -17.77 11.87 4.24
C ASN A 611 -18.27 12.36 5.62
N ARG A 612 -18.21 13.66 5.87
CA ARG A 612 -18.83 14.36 7.01
C ARG A 612 -19.79 15.41 6.46
N ARG A 613 -20.68 15.99 7.30
CA ARG A 613 -21.62 17.08 6.94
C ARG A 613 -20.91 18.43 6.66
N ILE A 614 -19.86 18.40 5.85
CA ILE A 614 -18.86 19.45 5.68
C ILE A 614 -18.95 19.99 4.26
N ARG A 615 -19.58 21.17 4.11
CA ARG A 615 -19.82 21.81 2.81
C ARG A 615 -18.98 23.07 2.55
N LYS A 616 -18.37 23.68 3.58
CA LYS A 616 -17.72 24.99 3.47
C LYS A 616 -16.29 24.91 2.93
N PRO A 617 -15.83 25.89 2.12
CA PRO A 617 -14.46 25.96 1.60
C PRO A 617 -13.38 25.85 2.70
N ALA A 618 -13.58 26.53 3.83
CA ALA A 618 -12.66 26.52 4.96
C ALA A 618 -12.42 25.11 5.56
N ASP A 619 -13.39 24.22 5.47
CA ASP A 619 -13.26 22.87 6.03
C ASP A 619 -12.61 21.88 5.05
N ARG A 620 -12.82 22.06 3.73
CA ARG A 620 -12.02 21.37 2.71
C ARG A 620 -10.54 21.74 2.83
N LEU A 621 -10.25 23.01 3.12
CA LEU A 621 -8.91 23.47 3.40
C LEU A 621 -8.32 22.84 4.68
N ARG A 622 -9.11 22.78 5.76
CA ARG A 622 -8.71 22.11 7.01
C ARG A 622 -8.31 20.65 6.76
N ALA A 623 -9.02 19.89 5.94
CA ALA A 623 -8.66 18.50 5.63
C ALA A 623 -7.25 18.37 5.01
N HIS A 624 -6.88 19.27 4.09
CA HIS A 624 -5.54 19.30 3.49
C HIS A 624 -4.45 19.68 4.52
N ILE A 625 -4.71 20.68 5.37
CA ILE A 625 -3.80 21.10 6.44
C ILE A 625 -3.62 19.99 7.49
N MET A 626 -4.68 19.24 7.81
CA MET A 626 -4.61 18.11 8.76
C MET A 626 -3.80 16.93 8.20
N ILE A 627 -3.81 16.68 6.88
CA ILE A 627 -2.89 15.70 6.27
C ILE A 627 -1.44 16.16 6.42
N GLY A 628 -1.16 17.45 6.17
CA GLY A 628 0.16 18.03 6.40
C GLY A 628 0.63 17.89 7.85
N TRP A 629 -0.25 18.16 8.83
CA TRP A 629 0.05 17.93 10.25
C TRP A 629 0.24 16.46 10.61
N GLY A 630 -0.54 15.55 10.01
CA GLY A 630 -0.33 14.11 10.16
C GLY A 630 1.06 13.70 9.68
N MET A 631 1.49 14.18 8.51
CA MET A 631 2.83 13.96 7.98
C MET A 631 3.93 14.55 8.89
N VAL A 632 3.72 15.74 9.47
CA VAL A 632 4.64 16.36 10.44
C VAL A 632 4.75 15.57 11.74
N PHE A 633 3.65 15.00 12.23
CA PHE A 633 3.64 14.22 13.47
C PHE A 633 4.17 12.79 13.28
N PHE A 634 3.77 12.11 12.20
CA PHE A 634 4.18 10.73 11.95
C PHE A 634 5.57 10.62 11.33
N GLY A 635 6.12 11.66 10.67
CA GLY A 635 7.46 11.63 10.09
C GLY A 635 8.57 11.27 11.09
N PRO A 636 8.71 12.00 12.22
CA PRO A 636 9.68 11.66 13.26
C PRO A 636 9.46 10.27 13.89
N LEU A 637 8.21 9.83 14.06
CA LEU A 637 7.91 8.49 14.55
C LEU A 637 8.37 7.41 13.56
N LEU A 638 8.05 7.55 12.27
CA LEU A 638 8.48 6.64 11.20
C LEU A 638 10.00 6.61 11.08
N ARG A 639 10.67 7.77 11.11
CA ARG A 639 12.14 7.85 11.13
C ARG A 639 12.72 7.10 12.34
N THR A 640 12.12 7.27 13.52
CA THR A 640 12.56 6.57 14.75
C THR A 640 12.41 5.05 14.62
N LEU A 641 11.31 4.56 14.02
CA LEU A 641 11.10 3.15 13.72
C LEU A 641 12.09 2.61 12.67
N ILE A 642 12.48 3.43 11.68
CA ILE A 642 13.48 3.07 10.66
C ILE A 642 14.87 2.92 11.29
N TYR A 643 15.30 3.84 12.18
CA TYR A 643 16.54 3.67 12.95
C TYR A 643 16.47 2.46 13.91
N ALA A 644 15.34 2.25 14.59
CA ALA A 644 15.18 1.13 15.52
C ALA A 644 15.14 -0.24 14.81
N ALA A 645 14.86 -0.27 13.51
CA ALA A 645 14.86 -1.46 12.67
C ALA A 645 16.18 -1.67 11.89
N ASP A 646 17.23 -0.88 12.18
CA ASP A 646 18.56 -0.94 11.56
C ASP A 646 18.52 -0.97 10.01
N VAL A 647 17.60 -0.19 9.44
CA VAL A 647 17.41 -0.14 7.99
C VAL A 647 18.59 0.59 7.34
N PRO A 648 19.23 0.03 6.29
CA PRO A 648 20.33 0.70 5.60
C PRO A 648 19.98 2.07 5.04
N ALA A 649 20.97 2.97 5.08
CA ALA A 649 20.85 4.36 4.63
C ALA A 649 19.53 5.00 5.09
N PRO A 650 19.23 4.97 6.42
CA PRO A 650 17.91 5.30 6.95
C PRO A 650 17.50 6.74 6.62
N THR A 651 18.49 7.61 6.45
CA THR A 651 18.39 9.02 6.06
C THR A 651 18.08 9.23 4.57
N SER A 652 18.28 8.22 3.72
CA SER A 652 17.98 8.29 2.27
C SER A 652 16.51 8.00 1.93
N LEU A 653 15.75 7.36 2.83
CA LEU A 653 14.38 6.90 2.58
C LEU A 653 13.32 8.03 2.63
N PRO A 654 12.24 7.94 1.85
CA PRO A 654 11.25 9.03 1.73
C PRO A 654 10.43 9.24 3.00
N LEU A 655 10.20 8.16 3.76
CA LEU A 655 9.49 8.19 5.04
C LEU A 655 10.27 8.97 6.10
N SER A 656 11.60 9.02 5.98
CA SER A 656 12.51 9.75 6.88
C SER A 656 12.55 11.26 6.63
N HIS A 657 11.73 11.79 5.71
CA HIS A 657 11.62 13.23 5.41
C HIS A 657 10.16 13.70 5.35
N LEU A 658 9.22 12.87 5.81
CA LEU A 658 7.79 13.08 5.65
C LEU A 658 7.30 14.39 6.27
N GLU A 659 7.91 14.86 7.36
CA GLU A 659 7.54 16.13 7.99
C GLU A 659 7.85 17.35 7.15
N PHE A 660 8.89 17.33 6.31
CA PHE A 660 9.24 18.48 5.47
C PHE A 660 8.24 18.64 4.32
N PHE A 661 7.86 17.52 3.69
CA PHE A 661 6.75 17.49 2.74
C PHE A 661 5.42 17.89 3.40
N GLY A 662 5.14 17.35 4.60
CA GLY A 662 3.95 17.70 5.38
C GLY A 662 3.88 19.19 5.71
N PHE A 663 4.99 19.79 6.10
CA PHE A 663 5.09 21.21 6.38
C PHE A 663 4.87 22.06 5.12
N GLY A 664 5.40 21.64 3.96
CA GLY A 664 5.12 22.32 2.70
C GLY A 664 3.63 22.34 2.32
N ILE A 665 2.91 21.25 2.60
CA ILE A 665 1.45 21.17 2.47
C ILE A 665 0.74 22.14 3.43
N ILE A 666 1.19 22.27 4.68
CA ILE A 666 0.63 23.22 5.67
C ILE A 666 0.78 24.66 5.18
N VAL A 667 1.98 25.05 4.73
CA VAL A 667 2.26 26.42 4.24
C VAL A 667 1.45 26.70 2.96
N ALA A 668 1.33 25.74 2.06
CA ALA A 668 0.47 25.85 0.87
C ALA A 668 -1.00 26.06 1.26
N GLY A 669 -1.49 25.30 2.25
CA GLY A 669 -2.84 25.45 2.81
C GLY A 669 -3.08 26.86 3.36
N TYR A 670 -2.21 27.38 4.21
CA TYR A 670 -2.38 28.74 4.74
C TYR A 670 -2.23 29.82 3.67
N THR A 671 -1.40 29.61 2.64
CA THR A 671 -1.26 30.54 1.52
C THR A 671 -2.53 30.58 0.66
N VAL A 672 -3.11 29.43 0.31
CA VAL A 672 -4.39 29.36 -0.43
C VAL A 672 -5.55 29.90 0.43
N GLY A 673 -5.58 29.56 1.73
CA GLY A 673 -6.59 30.08 2.66
C GLY A 673 -6.56 31.61 2.80
N ALA A 674 -5.37 32.20 2.89
CA ALA A 674 -5.22 33.65 2.96
C ALA A 674 -5.75 34.37 1.71
N ARG A 675 -5.60 33.78 0.51
CA ARG A 675 -6.21 34.28 -0.75
C ARG A 675 -7.74 34.24 -0.74
N MET A 676 -8.34 33.46 0.17
CA MET A 676 -9.79 33.26 0.31
C MET A 676 -10.36 33.90 1.59
N GLY A 677 -9.60 34.83 2.21
CA GLY A 677 -10.02 35.53 3.43
C GLY A 677 -9.94 34.69 4.72
N ILE A 678 -9.41 33.46 4.67
CA ILE A 678 -9.28 32.60 5.86
C ILE A 678 -8.00 33.00 6.61
N ALA A 679 -8.17 33.54 7.81
CA ALA A 679 -7.05 33.97 8.65
C ALA A 679 -6.22 32.76 9.15
N PRO A 680 -4.88 32.79 9.02
CA PRO A 680 -4.02 31.74 9.56
C PRO A 680 -3.84 31.86 11.09
N PRO A 681 -3.30 30.83 11.77
CA PRO A 681 -3.07 30.82 13.22
C PRO A 681 -2.23 32.00 13.74
N SER A 682 -2.27 32.24 15.05
CA SER A 682 -1.48 33.28 15.74
C SER A 682 0.00 33.29 15.34
N LEU A 683 0.65 32.11 15.35
CA LEU A 683 2.07 31.98 15.02
C LEU A 683 2.39 32.40 13.57
N PHE A 684 1.60 31.94 12.58
CA PHE A 684 1.76 32.35 11.18
C PHE A 684 1.45 33.85 10.96
N ARG A 685 0.49 34.42 11.71
CA ARG A 685 0.24 35.87 11.71
C ARG A 685 1.40 36.64 12.34
N TRP A 686 2.07 36.09 13.34
CA TRP A 686 3.27 36.68 13.94
C TRP A 686 4.45 36.68 12.94
N VAL A 687 4.71 35.57 12.23
CA VAL A 687 5.74 35.50 11.18
C VAL A 687 5.46 36.50 10.05
N ARG A 688 4.19 36.65 9.65
CA ARG A 688 3.76 37.64 8.65
C ARG A 688 3.98 39.09 9.10
N ARG A 689 3.85 39.39 10.39
CA ARG A 689 4.11 40.73 10.94
C ARG A 689 5.61 41.00 11.11
N ASN A 690 6.38 39.97 11.44
CA ASN A 690 7.78 40.07 11.86
C ASN A 690 8.72 39.36 10.87
N THR A 691 8.50 39.53 9.56
CA THR A 691 9.17 38.73 8.50
C THR A 691 10.70 38.81 8.54
N ARG A 692 11.30 39.98 8.76
CA ARG A 692 12.78 40.10 8.91
C ARG A 692 13.31 39.45 10.18
N LEU A 693 12.56 39.54 11.29
CA LEU A 693 12.91 38.88 12.54
C LEU A 693 12.84 37.36 12.40
N ALA A 694 11.84 36.84 11.68
CA ALA A 694 11.75 35.42 11.37
C ALA A 694 12.97 34.93 10.57
N TYR A 695 13.46 35.71 9.60
CA TYR A 695 14.72 35.41 8.91
C TYR A 695 15.96 35.51 9.82
N ALA A 696 16.06 36.54 10.67
CA ALA A 696 17.17 36.67 11.61
C ALA A 696 17.21 35.52 12.64
N LEU A 697 16.05 35.04 13.08
CA LEU A 697 15.91 33.92 14.01
C LEU A 697 16.39 32.58 13.44
N VAL A 698 16.66 32.46 12.14
CA VAL A 698 17.27 31.27 11.53
C VAL A 698 18.70 31.03 12.04
N LEU A 699 19.33 32.06 12.61
CA LEU A 699 20.58 31.90 13.37
C LEU A 699 20.40 30.97 14.59
N VAL A 700 19.22 30.89 15.20
CA VAL A 700 18.97 30.00 16.35
C VAL A 700 19.11 28.52 15.98
N PRO A 701 18.37 27.96 14.99
CA PRO A 701 18.59 26.58 14.56
C PRO A 701 19.99 26.36 13.96
N ALA A 702 20.60 27.36 13.31
CA ALA A 702 21.97 27.24 12.80
C ALA A 702 23.01 27.08 13.93
N LEU A 703 22.89 27.87 15.02
CA LEU A 703 23.74 27.73 16.21
C LEU A 703 23.46 26.43 16.96
N MET A 704 22.21 25.98 17.04
CA MET A 704 21.89 24.65 17.59
C MET A 704 22.57 23.54 16.79
N LEU A 705 22.58 23.62 15.46
CA LEU A 705 23.23 22.64 14.60
C LEU A 705 24.75 22.64 14.76
N ALA A 706 25.38 23.82 14.88
CA ALA A 706 26.80 23.93 15.18
C ALA A 706 27.15 23.31 16.53
N GLY A 707 26.39 23.62 17.59
CA GLY A 707 26.58 23.02 18.92
C GLY A 707 26.23 21.53 18.99
N ILE A 708 25.35 21.03 18.11
CA ILE A 708 25.10 19.59 17.97
C ILE A 708 26.34 18.90 17.37
N ALA A 709 26.89 19.44 16.28
CA ALA A 709 28.10 18.92 15.63
C ALA A 709 29.32 18.96 16.57
N GLU A 710 29.50 20.05 17.32
CA GLU A 710 30.60 20.22 18.28
C GLU A 710 30.54 19.22 19.44
N ARG A 711 29.33 18.86 19.90
CA ARG A 711 29.13 18.04 21.11
C ARG A 711 28.88 16.56 20.85
N TRP A 712 28.35 16.20 19.69
CA TRP A 712 28.01 14.81 19.34
C TRP A 712 28.60 14.33 18.01
N GLY A 713 29.30 15.19 17.27
CA GLY A 713 30.08 14.80 16.10
C GLY A 713 31.39 14.10 16.48
N ASP A 714 31.98 13.41 15.52
CA ASP A 714 33.21 12.63 15.66
C ASP A 714 34.51 13.46 15.48
N GLY A 715 34.38 14.78 15.29
CA GLY A 715 35.47 15.70 14.99
C GLY A 715 35.87 15.79 13.51
N THR A 716 35.34 14.92 12.64
CA THR A 716 35.57 15.00 11.18
C THR A 716 34.72 16.07 10.50
N GLY A 717 33.60 16.45 11.13
CA GLY A 717 32.60 17.36 10.57
C GLY A 717 31.70 16.72 9.51
N LEU A 718 31.92 15.44 9.19
CA LEU A 718 31.04 14.61 8.38
C LEU A 718 29.91 14.02 9.25
N TRP A 719 28.85 13.58 8.59
CA TRP A 719 27.71 12.95 9.25
C TRP A 719 27.90 11.44 9.34
N GLN A 720 27.68 10.86 10.52
CA GLN A 720 27.54 9.42 10.66
C GLN A 720 26.05 9.04 10.82
N ASP A 721 25.52 8.26 9.88
CA ASP A 721 24.14 7.75 9.93
C ASP A 721 23.90 6.98 11.24
N GLY A 722 22.77 7.27 11.91
CA GLY A 722 22.35 6.58 13.13
C GLY A 722 22.95 7.13 14.44
N ASN A 723 23.95 8.01 14.40
CA ASN A 723 24.49 8.66 15.60
C ASN A 723 23.54 9.69 16.22
N MET A 724 23.83 10.14 17.45
CA MET A 724 23.00 11.11 18.16
C MET A 724 22.89 12.45 17.41
N GLU A 725 24.00 12.90 16.82
CA GLU A 725 24.09 14.06 15.92
C GLU A 725 23.08 13.98 14.76
N ASP A 726 23.07 12.86 14.03
CA ASP A 726 22.12 12.56 12.95
C ASP A 726 20.67 12.55 13.46
N ARG A 727 20.39 11.93 14.60
CA ARG A 727 19.03 11.90 15.16
C ARG A 727 18.53 13.29 15.58
N LEU A 728 19.39 14.15 16.12
CA LEU A 728 19.01 15.46 16.66
C LEU A 728 18.84 16.55 15.58
N ARG A 729 19.56 16.48 14.45
CA ARG A 729 19.58 17.54 13.41
C ARG A 729 18.20 17.91 12.83
N PHE A 730 17.28 16.94 12.78
CA PHE A 730 15.98 17.10 12.12
C PHE A 730 15.06 18.10 12.83
N PHE A 731 15.18 18.28 14.15
CA PHE A 731 14.39 19.25 14.89
C PHE A 731 14.79 20.71 14.57
N PRO A 732 16.09 21.11 14.64
CA PRO A 732 16.56 22.38 14.09
C PRO A 732 16.21 22.58 12.61
N TYR A 733 16.23 21.52 11.78
CA TYR A 733 15.84 21.62 10.38
C TYR A 733 14.38 22.03 10.22
N LEU A 734 13.45 21.40 10.94
CA LEU A 734 12.04 21.77 10.87
C LEU A 734 11.82 23.21 11.37
N MET A 735 12.55 23.66 12.39
CA MET A 735 12.52 25.04 12.86
C MET A 735 13.06 26.03 11.82
N ALA A 736 14.19 25.74 11.18
CA ALA A 736 14.77 26.58 10.12
C ALA A 736 13.85 26.65 8.88
N VAL A 737 13.32 25.51 8.44
CA VAL A 737 12.35 25.42 7.34
C VAL A 737 11.08 26.21 7.67
N PHE A 738 10.57 26.12 8.92
CA PHE A 738 9.45 26.94 9.38
C PHE A 738 9.73 28.43 9.25
N LEU A 739 10.83 28.90 9.85
CA LEU A 739 11.20 30.32 9.90
C LEU A 739 11.44 30.90 8.49
N LEU A 740 12.19 30.20 7.64
CA LEU A 740 12.49 30.62 6.28
C LEU A 740 11.24 30.60 5.39
N MET A 741 10.52 29.47 5.36
CA MET A 741 9.49 29.25 4.35
C MET A 741 8.16 29.91 4.70
N ALA A 742 7.78 30.00 5.98
CA ALA A 742 6.59 30.75 6.37
C ALA A 742 6.78 32.26 6.15
N ALA A 743 7.99 32.79 6.37
CA ALA A 743 8.34 34.18 6.05
C ALA A 743 8.31 34.44 4.53
N ALA A 744 8.82 33.51 3.72
CA ALA A 744 8.83 33.62 2.26
C ALA A 744 7.43 33.54 1.63
N ALA A 745 6.59 32.61 2.10
CA ALA A 745 5.30 32.31 1.49
C ALA A 745 4.16 33.23 1.95
N ILE A 746 4.19 33.70 3.20
CA ILE A 746 3.08 34.42 3.85
C ILE A 746 3.49 35.86 4.24
N GLY A 747 4.79 36.15 4.32
CA GLY A 747 5.32 37.48 4.62
C GLY A 747 5.04 38.51 3.50
N PRO A 748 4.90 39.81 3.81
CA PRO A 748 4.54 40.82 2.82
C PRO A 748 5.60 40.97 1.70
N ARG A 749 5.18 40.95 0.43
CA ARG A 749 6.08 41.16 -0.73
C ARG A 749 6.78 42.53 -0.73
N ASN A 750 6.21 43.53 -0.07
CA ASN A 750 6.81 44.85 0.07
C ASN A 750 7.92 44.91 1.14
N ASP A 751 8.08 43.90 2.00
CA ASP A 751 9.21 43.86 2.93
C ASP A 751 10.54 43.74 2.15
N PRO A 752 11.60 44.51 2.51
CA PRO A 752 12.89 44.47 1.83
C PRO A 752 13.50 43.08 1.66
N ALA A 753 13.35 42.16 2.62
CA ALA A 753 13.90 40.81 2.49
C ALA A 753 13.18 40.01 1.39
N ASN A 754 11.85 40.00 1.40
CA ASN A 754 11.04 39.36 0.36
C ASN A 754 11.21 40.05 -1.00
N ARG A 755 11.41 41.37 -1.01
CA ARG A 755 11.68 42.16 -2.23
C ARG A 755 13.03 41.80 -2.85
N TRP A 756 14.07 41.57 -2.04
CA TRP A 756 15.38 41.12 -2.50
C TRP A 756 15.31 39.71 -3.07
N LEU A 757 14.67 38.76 -2.37
CA LEU A 757 14.46 37.39 -2.86
C LEU A 757 13.63 37.35 -4.15
N SER A 758 12.65 38.25 -4.31
CA SER A 758 11.83 38.38 -5.52
C SER A 758 12.55 39.04 -6.71
N HIS A 759 13.82 39.42 -6.57
CA HIS A 759 14.52 40.19 -7.59
C HIS A 759 14.74 39.38 -8.89
N LYS A 760 14.55 40.02 -10.05
CA LYS A 760 14.58 39.36 -11.38
C LYS A 760 15.85 38.53 -11.65
N ARG A 761 17.00 38.90 -11.03
CA ARG A 761 18.28 38.17 -11.10
C ARG A 761 18.19 36.71 -10.65
N PHE A 762 17.29 36.37 -9.73
CA PHE A 762 17.12 34.99 -9.26
C PHE A 762 16.30 34.11 -10.21
N LYS A 763 15.54 34.68 -11.17
CA LYS A 763 14.67 33.91 -12.08
C LYS A 763 15.44 32.90 -12.97
N PRO A 764 16.53 33.27 -13.69
CA PRO A 764 17.29 32.29 -14.48
C PRO A 764 17.95 31.23 -13.60
N LEU A 765 18.52 31.63 -12.46
CA LEU A 765 19.20 30.72 -11.53
C LEU A 765 18.23 29.77 -10.82
N SER A 766 17.00 30.22 -10.52
CA SER A 766 15.91 29.37 -10.07
C SER A 766 15.52 28.39 -11.17
N ALA A 767 15.36 28.83 -12.42
CA ALA A 767 14.97 27.95 -13.52
C ALA A 767 15.96 26.77 -13.66
N LEU A 768 17.26 27.06 -13.61
CA LEU A 768 18.37 26.10 -13.65
C LEU A 768 18.58 25.29 -12.35
N ALA A 769 17.84 25.53 -11.27
CA ALA A 769 18.14 24.93 -9.97
C ALA A 769 18.17 23.39 -9.97
N LEU A 770 17.34 22.72 -10.78
CA LEU A 770 17.37 21.26 -10.93
C LEU A 770 18.58 20.79 -11.74
N HIS A 771 18.93 21.49 -12.82
CA HIS A 771 20.13 21.23 -13.60
C HIS A 771 21.39 21.42 -12.77
N ILE A 772 21.47 22.50 -11.98
CA ILE A 772 22.58 22.75 -11.04
C ILE A 772 22.69 21.60 -10.04
N TYR A 773 21.56 21.16 -9.47
CA TYR A 773 21.51 20.04 -8.53
C TYR A 773 21.94 18.69 -9.14
N LEU A 774 21.76 18.50 -10.45
CA LEU A 774 22.13 17.24 -11.10
C LEU A 774 23.55 17.25 -11.67
N TRP A 775 24.08 18.40 -12.09
CA TRP A 775 25.41 18.46 -12.70
C TRP A 775 26.55 18.67 -11.70
N HIS A 776 26.30 19.19 -10.49
CA HIS A 776 27.40 19.68 -9.63
C HIS A 776 28.39 18.61 -9.18
N GLN A 777 27.93 17.42 -8.78
CA GLN A 777 28.85 16.34 -8.40
C GLN A 777 29.63 15.77 -9.61
N LEU A 778 29.08 15.80 -10.83
CA LEU A 778 29.83 15.41 -12.03
C LEU A 778 30.91 16.45 -12.34
N VAL A 779 30.59 17.74 -12.25
CA VAL A 779 31.56 18.81 -12.44
C VAL A 779 32.68 18.72 -11.39
N LEU A 780 32.35 18.44 -10.12
CA LEU A 780 33.35 18.17 -9.08
C LEU A 780 34.19 16.91 -9.39
N GLY A 781 33.57 15.82 -9.84
CA GLY A 781 34.29 14.60 -10.25
C GLY A 781 35.22 14.81 -11.45
N VAL A 782 34.80 15.61 -12.44
CA VAL A 782 35.62 16.00 -13.59
C VAL A 782 36.77 16.92 -13.16
N LEU A 783 36.52 17.89 -12.28
CA LEU A 783 37.58 18.71 -11.70
C LEU A 783 38.59 17.85 -10.92
N ASN A 784 38.12 16.85 -10.17
CA ASN A 784 38.98 15.90 -9.48
C ASN A 784 39.86 15.08 -10.44
N LEU A 785 39.32 14.63 -11.58
CA LEU A 785 40.09 13.92 -12.62
C LEU A 785 41.06 14.83 -13.39
N MET A 786 40.77 16.13 -13.50
CA MET A 786 41.65 17.10 -14.17
C MET A 786 42.86 17.52 -13.31
N LEU A 787 42.83 17.25 -12.00
CA LEU A 787 43.87 17.63 -11.05
C LEU A 787 44.80 16.45 -10.76
N PRO A 788 46.14 16.60 -10.85
CA PRO A 788 47.09 15.49 -10.70
C PRO A 788 47.01 14.70 -9.39
N HIS A 789 46.52 15.33 -8.31
CA HIS A 789 46.39 14.75 -6.97
C HIS A 789 44.93 14.85 -6.44
N GLY A 790 43.97 15.09 -7.35
CA GLY A 790 42.57 15.33 -6.98
C GLY A 790 42.30 16.66 -6.28
N LEU A 791 41.07 16.82 -5.78
CA LEU A 791 40.59 18.01 -5.06
C LEU A 791 41.02 18.06 -3.59
N GLY A 792 41.40 16.92 -3.01
CA GLY A 792 41.74 16.81 -1.57
C GLY A 792 43.19 17.16 -1.22
N GLU A 793 44.10 17.10 -2.20
CA GLU A 793 45.56 17.30 -2.01
C GLU A 793 46.07 18.56 -2.74
N LEU A 794 45.24 19.59 -2.79
CA LEU A 794 45.63 20.90 -3.35
C LEU A 794 46.49 21.69 -2.36
N ASP A 795 47.58 22.25 -2.88
CA ASP A 795 48.50 23.16 -2.17
C ASP A 795 49.09 24.17 -3.18
N PHE A 796 48.26 25.11 -3.64
CA PHE A 796 48.66 26.20 -4.55
C PHE A 796 48.42 27.60 -3.97
N ALA A 797 47.64 27.69 -2.89
CA ALA A 797 47.36 28.94 -2.18
C ALA A 797 47.01 28.65 -0.71
N PRO A 798 46.95 29.66 0.17
CA PRO A 798 46.35 29.49 1.49
C PRO A 798 44.94 28.87 1.37
N ARG A 799 44.67 27.78 2.13
CA ARG A 799 43.44 26.96 2.03
C ARG A 799 42.11 27.71 1.87
N TRP A 800 41.97 28.89 2.46
CA TRP A 800 40.76 29.71 2.33
C TRP A 800 40.59 30.31 0.91
N ILE A 801 41.69 30.63 0.23
CA ILE A 801 41.71 31.07 -1.18
C ILE A 801 41.36 29.88 -2.09
N GLU A 802 41.95 28.71 -1.83
CA GLU A 802 41.68 27.50 -2.61
C GLU A 802 40.19 27.14 -2.59
N VAL A 803 39.59 27.13 -1.39
CA VAL A 803 38.14 26.92 -1.24
C VAL A 803 37.32 27.93 -2.07
N ILE A 804 37.67 29.22 -2.04
CA ILE A 804 36.95 30.25 -2.81
C ILE A 804 37.10 30.01 -4.32
N VAL A 805 38.31 29.72 -4.80
CA VAL A 805 38.59 29.45 -6.22
C VAL A 805 37.85 28.20 -6.70
N ILE A 806 37.89 27.11 -5.94
CA ILE A 806 37.23 25.85 -6.29
C ILE A 806 35.71 26.01 -6.22
N CYS A 807 35.18 26.72 -5.21
CA CYS A 807 33.74 27.03 -5.16
C CYS A 807 33.29 27.85 -6.36
N ALA A 808 34.07 28.85 -6.77
CA ALA A 808 33.78 29.65 -7.96
C ALA A 808 33.85 28.82 -9.25
N ALA A 809 34.88 27.99 -9.41
CA ALA A 809 35.05 27.11 -10.57
C ALA A 809 33.94 26.05 -10.66
N ALA A 810 33.63 25.36 -9.56
CA ALA A 810 32.56 24.38 -9.49
C ALA A 810 31.19 25.01 -9.77
N LEU A 811 30.90 26.18 -9.20
CA LEU A 811 29.64 26.90 -9.44
C LEU A 811 29.54 27.38 -10.90
N PHE A 812 30.60 27.97 -11.45
CA PHE A 812 30.63 28.45 -12.83
C PHE A 812 30.50 27.29 -13.84
N GLY A 813 31.26 26.21 -13.65
CA GLY A 813 31.18 25.01 -14.49
C GLY A 813 29.79 24.37 -14.44
N THR A 814 29.24 24.21 -13.23
CA THR A 814 27.88 23.67 -13.04
C THR A 814 26.81 24.52 -13.72
N ILE A 815 26.84 25.84 -13.54
CA ILE A 815 25.88 26.75 -14.20
C ILE A 815 26.06 26.72 -15.72
N SER A 816 27.28 26.63 -16.22
CA SER A 816 27.57 26.57 -17.67
C SER A 816 27.02 25.29 -18.30
N VAL A 817 27.30 24.12 -17.71
CA VAL A 817 26.76 22.83 -18.17
C VAL A 817 25.23 22.82 -18.06
N ALA A 818 24.67 23.33 -16.96
CA ALA A 818 23.24 23.47 -16.77
C ALA A 818 22.58 24.32 -17.87
N TRP A 819 23.16 25.47 -18.21
CA TRP A 819 22.63 26.38 -19.23
C TRP A 819 22.74 25.82 -20.64
N VAL A 820 23.85 25.16 -20.99
CA VAL A 820 24.06 24.51 -22.30
C VAL A 820 23.12 23.30 -22.49
N THR A 821 22.88 22.52 -21.44
CA THR A 821 22.05 21.29 -21.54
C THR A 821 20.56 21.57 -21.45
N GLN A 822 20.13 22.68 -20.83
CA GLN A 822 18.73 22.99 -20.59
C GLN A 822 17.82 22.87 -21.84
N PRO A 823 18.12 23.47 -23.01
CA PRO A 823 17.19 23.45 -24.14
C PRO A 823 16.92 22.03 -24.66
N LEU A 824 17.92 21.16 -24.60
CA LEU A 824 17.82 19.77 -25.03
C LEU A 824 16.96 18.95 -24.06
N THR A 825 17.15 19.14 -22.75
CA THR A 825 16.46 18.34 -21.73
C THR A 825 15.03 18.79 -21.48
N ASP A 826 14.73 20.08 -21.66
CA ASP A 826 13.41 20.65 -21.42
C ASP A 826 12.47 20.49 -22.64
N TRP A 827 13.03 20.30 -23.85
CA TRP A 827 12.27 20.14 -25.11
C TRP A 827 11.11 19.12 -25.06
N PRO A 828 11.23 17.90 -24.48
CA PRO A 828 10.11 16.95 -24.41
C PRO A 828 8.93 17.50 -23.60
N TYR A 829 9.22 18.22 -22.52
CA TYR A 829 8.22 18.84 -21.66
C TYR A 829 7.58 20.07 -22.33
N GLU A 830 8.38 20.92 -22.97
CA GLU A 830 7.89 22.08 -23.70
C GLU A 830 6.99 21.69 -24.87
N ARG A 831 7.41 20.68 -25.67
CA ARG A 831 6.60 20.15 -26.77
C ARG A 831 5.29 19.52 -26.27
N TYR A 832 5.33 18.75 -25.18
CA TYR A 832 4.11 18.22 -24.57
C TYR A 832 3.14 19.34 -24.16
N ARG A 833 3.66 20.39 -23.51
CA ARG A 833 2.89 21.56 -23.06
C ARG A 833 2.31 22.37 -24.22
N GLN A 834 3.06 22.55 -25.32
CA GLN A 834 2.55 23.21 -26.52
C GLN A 834 1.36 22.48 -27.14
N VAL A 835 1.34 21.14 -27.08
CA VAL A 835 0.26 20.31 -27.65
C VAL A 835 -0.95 20.16 -26.71
N HIS A 836 -0.74 20.13 -25.38
CA HIS A 836 -1.79 19.77 -24.41
C HIS A 836 -2.23 20.89 -23.44
N GLY A 837 -1.57 22.05 -23.46
CA GLY A 837 -1.77 23.15 -22.50
C GLY A 837 -1.10 22.93 -21.14
#